data_AF-A0A365NMK4-F1
#
_entry.id   AF-A0A365NMK4-F1
#
_cell.length_a   1.000
_cell.length_b   1.000
_cell.length_c   1.000
_cell.angle_alpha   90.00
_cell.angle_beta   90.00
_cell.angle_gamma   90.00
#
_symmetry.space_group_name_H-M   'P 1'
#
loop_
_entity.id
_entity.type
_entity.pdbx_description
1 polymer ?
#
loop_
_entity_poly.entity_id
_entity_poly.type
_entity_poly.pdbx_seq_one_letter_code
_entity_poly.pdbx_strand_id
1 'polypeptide(L)'
;MTGLKYDPEYLKALGPVTKGPKPEPSRSVFEIRKSTEDVIRRVVTNSPYPDGVKETVFKVKSYDGAEIQVTRFASEETLASDKPTPAVMYFHGGGYVSCYVKLFAPQIARFANDSKLPYFAVSYRLAPEHPAPSSVEDGYAALQFVSKSAVELNVDPKKIALHGDSAGGGLAAGLALMARDRQLDPPIAKQLLVYPMLDDRDHVEKDDPILDLMVWKPDGAKLVWNAYASEARQKDDPQGLSYAIPARAETLRGLPSTYIDVGSLDLFRDENLEDDHSYLINGERIFVFSGEFHYWRLPVPELWRDLLEKIKAAGFTAFSIYNSWGYHEATPGVLDFENGAHDFVSIMTLAKELGLYLLIRPGPYVNAEANAGGFSLWVTTGEYGKLRNDDPRYTKAWSKYWTEISKIIEPHLITNGGNVAMFQIENELGGQWKNDDKRILNEPTANYMQLLKESARKAGIDVPVFHNAPNTRTFSWSNDFERNATGNVDVTGVDSYPSCWSCNLDECTGTNGEYVPYNIQDYVTYFNKQSPRQPHFLPEFQGGSYNPWGGPEGGCPGDIGPDFANIFYRDLLAQQATAISLYMMYGGTNWGWFACPVVATSYDYSSPISENRAIWDKYYETKSLTLFTRVAHDLTKTIRVTNSTSLSTNDAILISELRHEENDAAFYVARHDHSPSGTKETFKLHVKTSEGKLTIPQNEGAITINGHQSKVIPTNFHFGKKTLLYSTAEVLTYSIIDNKEVIVLWLPEGEQGEFTLSGHTELKHDKSLKGIKVKASKKSVTVNYTQQKGLFTLNLKDGSTIVLADRKTAYKFWAPTLDNNPFAPVNKTVLIHGPYLVRHATIKNGQLNIQGDLDSATEITVFAPESLKSIAWNGEKVEASSKQGHKYTIKLKGPSKVTLPKLDSWKYADSLPEIKTDYKTSSSAWVVADKKNTTNAVLVPDLKNPVLYVDEYKIHYGNHIYRATFPTTSSVPTGVYLNLTGGMAFGYSVWLNSDYIGSYLGEATTGHAGKDFSFKNATLSKKENVLVVLMDNSGHDLRDGALDPRGITNATLVGPAKGGYKFSEWKIAGHAGSVEGEVIDPIRGPLNEGGLYAERIGAHLPGFSDKKWKSYSSKQGTLINPSAGVRAYRTTVDLDIPDGLDVGVSFKLTAPSNTTFSATKKGYSNQVRVLLFVNGYQYGRFNPYIGNQVSFPVPPGVLNYNGENTIAVTVWSQSAQGGEVKVEWEVDYAHTSSFDVKFDSKYLRPDWTKERLQYA
;
A
#
# COMPACT_ATOMS: atom_id res chain seq x y z
N MET A 1 14.08 -7.54 25.67
CA MET A 1 15.21 -7.78 24.73
C MET A 1 16.14 -8.84 25.31
N THR A 2 16.21 -10.02 24.71
CA THR A 2 17.31 -10.97 24.93
C THR A 2 18.52 -10.47 24.16
N GLY A 3 19.59 -10.16 24.89
CA GLY A 3 20.69 -9.29 24.44
C GLY A 3 21.33 -9.68 23.11
N LEU A 4 21.54 -8.67 22.27
CA LEU A 4 22.44 -8.71 21.13
C LEU A 4 23.80 -9.29 21.59
N LYS A 5 24.36 -10.21 20.80
CA LYS A 5 25.64 -10.84 21.07
C LYS A 5 26.55 -10.64 19.88
N TYR A 6 27.84 -10.46 20.14
CA TYR A 6 28.84 -10.56 19.08
C TYR A 6 28.78 -11.94 18.43
N ASP A 7 28.99 -11.98 17.12
CA ASP A 7 29.27 -13.21 16.42
C ASP A 7 30.45 -13.95 17.09
N PRO A 8 30.37 -15.27 17.34
CA PRO A 8 31.43 -16.00 18.04
C PRO A 8 32.81 -15.94 17.36
N GLU A 9 32.88 -15.87 16.02
CA GLU A 9 34.14 -15.73 15.29
C GLU A 9 34.69 -14.32 15.44
N TYR A 10 33.83 -13.30 15.38
CA TYR A 10 34.20 -11.92 15.67
C TYR A 10 34.71 -11.77 17.11
N LEU A 11 34.00 -12.32 18.10
CA LEU A 11 34.40 -12.28 19.51
C LEU A 11 35.76 -12.95 19.73
N LYS A 12 36.03 -14.07 19.03
CA LYS A 12 37.32 -14.77 19.06
C LYS A 12 38.44 -13.94 18.42
N ALA A 13 38.15 -13.22 17.33
CA ALA A 13 39.08 -12.30 16.68
C ALA A 13 39.33 -11.02 17.53
N LEU A 14 38.33 -10.57 18.29
CA LEU A 14 38.42 -9.40 19.17
C LEU A 14 39.17 -9.67 20.49
N GLY A 15 39.26 -10.94 20.90
CA GLY A 15 39.86 -11.36 22.17
C GLY A 15 41.26 -10.82 22.51
N PRO A 16 42.15 -10.52 21.54
CA PRO A 16 43.44 -9.86 21.81
C PRO A 16 43.34 -8.35 22.04
N VAL A 17 42.29 -7.67 21.56
CA VAL A 17 42.13 -6.20 21.59
C VAL A 17 41.31 -5.73 22.81
N THR A 18 40.47 -6.60 23.38
CA THR A 18 39.48 -6.26 24.44
C THR A 18 39.89 -6.56 25.88
N LYS A 19 41.13 -6.99 26.14
CA LYS A 19 41.60 -7.35 27.51
C LYS A 19 41.91 -6.15 28.43
N GLY A 20 41.38 -4.96 28.14
CA GLY A 20 41.49 -3.77 28.98
C GLY A 20 40.20 -3.46 29.76
N PRO A 21 40.26 -2.69 30.87
CA PRO A 21 39.05 -2.21 31.53
C PRO A 21 38.21 -1.37 30.57
N LYS A 22 36.87 -1.51 30.64
CA LYS A 22 35.94 -0.64 29.90
C LYS A 22 36.22 0.82 30.31
N PRO A 23 36.46 1.74 29.36
CA PRO A 23 36.70 3.13 29.71
C PRO A 23 35.46 3.74 30.38
N GLU A 24 35.65 4.45 31.49
CA GLU A 24 34.62 5.30 32.10
C GLU A 24 34.20 6.41 31.10
N PRO A 25 32.96 6.93 31.18
CA PRO A 25 32.54 8.06 30.35
C PRO A 25 33.47 9.26 30.56
N SER A 26 34.11 9.72 29.48
CA SER A 26 34.99 10.89 29.52
C SER A 26 34.20 12.14 29.94
N ARG A 27 34.76 12.93 30.85
CA ARG A 27 34.11 14.15 31.39
C ARG A 27 34.49 15.42 30.64
N SER A 28 35.50 15.35 29.76
CA SER A 28 35.94 16.48 28.94
C SER A 28 36.54 16.02 27.60
N VAL A 29 36.60 16.93 26.62
CA VAL A 29 37.25 16.67 25.33
C VAL A 29 38.77 16.44 25.46
N PHE A 30 39.42 16.94 26.52
CA PHE A 30 40.84 16.67 26.78
C PHE A 30 41.09 15.23 27.26
N GLU A 31 40.16 14.66 28.04
CA GLU A 31 40.20 13.25 28.40
C GLU A 31 39.97 12.35 27.19
N ILE A 32 39.00 12.71 26.33
CA ILE A 32 38.77 12.05 25.04
C ILE A 32 40.03 12.12 24.18
N ARG A 33 40.67 13.30 24.08
CA ARG A 33 41.90 13.48 23.29
C ARG A 33 42.98 12.51 23.73
N LYS A 34 43.24 12.43 25.02
CA LYS A 34 44.27 11.55 25.58
C LYS A 34 43.93 10.07 25.38
N SER A 35 42.71 9.65 25.72
CA SER A 35 42.31 8.24 25.64
C SER A 35 42.27 7.72 24.21
N THR A 36 41.79 8.55 23.28
CA THR A 36 41.74 8.21 21.85
C THR A 36 43.14 8.04 21.28
N GLU A 37 44.06 8.96 21.56
CA GLU A 37 45.45 8.84 21.12
C GLU A 37 46.15 7.61 21.69
N ASP A 38 45.90 7.25 22.96
CA ASP A 38 46.45 6.03 23.57
C ASP A 38 45.94 4.75 22.89
N VAL A 39 44.64 4.70 22.56
CA VAL A 39 44.03 3.56 21.86
C VAL A 39 44.56 3.46 20.44
N ILE A 40 44.52 4.55 19.66
CA ILE A 40 45.00 4.57 18.28
C ILE A 40 46.50 4.23 18.25
N ARG A 41 47.30 4.71 19.21
CA ARG A 41 48.72 4.32 19.31
C ARG A 41 48.86 2.80 19.43
N ARG A 42 48.11 2.14 20.31
CA ARG A 42 48.18 0.67 20.47
C ARG A 42 47.75 -0.11 19.23
N VAL A 43 46.78 0.41 18.48
CA VAL A 43 46.21 -0.27 17.30
C VAL A 43 47.05 0.00 16.04
N VAL A 44 47.42 1.25 15.80
CA VAL A 44 48.04 1.70 14.55
C VAL A 44 49.57 1.62 14.58
N THR A 45 50.25 1.95 15.69
CA THR A 45 51.74 1.93 15.72
C THR A 45 52.35 0.53 15.73
N ASN A 46 51.54 -0.51 15.96
CA ASN A 46 51.96 -1.90 15.81
C ASN A 46 51.81 -2.43 14.36
N SER A 47 51.28 -1.62 13.43
CA SER A 47 51.17 -2.00 12.02
C SER A 47 52.52 -1.84 11.32
N PRO A 48 52.95 -2.82 10.50
CA PRO A 48 54.21 -2.73 9.78
C PRO A 48 54.19 -1.54 8.82
N TYR A 49 55.24 -0.72 8.88
CA TYR A 49 55.43 0.39 7.94
C TYR A 49 55.97 -0.19 6.61
N PRO A 50 55.34 0.07 5.46
CA PRO A 50 55.79 -0.49 4.18
C PRO A 50 57.17 0.03 3.77
N ASP A 51 58.04 -0.88 3.33
CA ASP A 51 59.34 -0.51 2.75
C ASP A 51 59.14 0.31 1.46
N GLY A 52 59.90 1.41 1.30
CA GLY A 52 59.93 2.20 0.07
C GLY A 52 58.90 3.34 -0.06
N VAL A 53 58.13 3.65 1.00
CA VAL A 53 57.27 4.85 1.06
C VAL A 53 58.01 6.02 1.67
N LYS A 54 58.10 7.14 0.95
CA LYS A 54 58.73 8.40 1.38
C LYS A 54 57.70 9.39 1.90
N GLU A 55 58.05 10.05 3.01
CA GLU A 55 57.31 11.18 3.59
C GLU A 55 57.94 12.51 3.13
N THR A 56 57.14 13.45 2.63
CA THR A 56 57.56 14.82 2.30
C THR A 56 56.62 15.83 2.95
N VAL A 57 57.14 16.73 3.78
CA VAL A 57 56.31 17.73 4.49
C VAL A 57 56.32 19.07 3.76
N PHE A 58 55.14 19.61 3.49
CA PHE A 58 54.90 20.93 2.92
C PHE A 58 54.25 21.85 3.96
N LYS A 59 54.61 23.14 3.93
CA LYS A 59 54.01 24.19 4.77
C LYS A 59 53.03 25.00 3.93
N VAL A 60 51.77 25.07 4.37
CA VAL A 60 50.68 25.74 3.65
C VAL A 60 50.09 26.83 4.55
N LYS A 61 49.77 27.98 3.97
CA LYS A 61 49.07 29.07 4.68
C LYS A 61 47.56 28.84 4.62
N SER A 62 46.91 28.81 5.77
CA SER A 62 45.45 28.72 5.89
C SER A 62 44.77 30.10 5.70
N TYR A 63 43.44 30.12 5.71
CA TYR A 63 42.59 31.29 5.45
C TYR A 63 42.90 32.51 6.35
N ASP A 64 43.39 32.27 7.57
CA ASP A 64 43.75 33.27 8.57
C ASP A 64 45.26 33.57 8.65
N GLY A 65 46.04 33.03 7.70
CA GLY A 65 47.49 33.20 7.64
C GLY A 65 48.30 32.27 8.57
N ALA A 66 47.63 31.43 9.37
CA ALA A 66 48.27 30.37 10.13
C ALA A 66 48.97 29.36 9.20
N GLU A 67 50.07 28.77 9.67
CA GLU A 67 50.80 27.76 8.91
C GLU A 67 50.38 26.35 9.34
N ILE A 68 49.91 25.55 8.39
CA ILE A 68 49.56 24.14 8.57
C ILE A 68 50.51 23.24 7.77
N GLN A 69 50.62 21.98 8.15
CA GLN A 69 51.47 20.99 7.47
C GLN A 69 50.63 20.04 6.61
N VAL A 70 51.11 19.77 5.40
CA VAL A 70 50.61 18.72 4.51
C VAL A 70 51.73 17.72 4.29
N THR A 71 51.56 16.47 4.73
CA THR A 71 52.57 15.42 4.59
C THR A 71 52.20 14.49 3.44
N ARG A 72 53.03 14.43 2.41
CA ARG A 72 52.89 13.49 1.29
C ARG A 72 53.54 12.15 1.62
N PHE A 73 52.78 11.07 1.51
CA PHE A 73 53.23 9.69 1.52
C PHE A 73 53.15 9.14 0.09
N ALA A 74 54.28 8.73 -0.48
CA ALA A 74 54.32 8.17 -1.84
C ALA A 74 55.45 7.14 -1.97
N SER A 75 55.22 6.08 -2.75
CA SER A 75 56.29 5.13 -3.07
C SER A 75 57.35 5.77 -3.96
N GLU A 76 58.57 5.25 -3.95
CA GLU A 76 59.62 5.71 -4.88
C GLU A 76 59.20 5.58 -6.35
N GLU A 77 58.45 4.52 -6.70
CA GLU A 77 57.87 4.31 -8.02
C GLU A 77 56.87 5.42 -8.39
N THR A 78 55.96 5.76 -7.47
CA THR A 78 54.99 6.85 -7.66
C THR A 78 55.70 8.19 -7.87
N LEU A 79 56.77 8.46 -7.12
CA LEU A 79 57.56 9.69 -7.23
C LEU A 79 58.38 9.76 -8.52
N ALA A 80 58.81 8.61 -9.05
CA ALA A 80 59.59 8.49 -10.28
C ALA A 80 58.74 8.40 -11.56
N SER A 81 57.41 8.48 -11.45
CA SER A 81 56.50 8.38 -12.61
C SER A 81 56.73 9.52 -13.62
N ASP A 82 56.90 9.17 -14.90
CA ASP A 82 57.01 10.14 -16.01
C ASP A 82 55.66 10.80 -16.39
N LYS A 83 54.56 10.39 -15.74
CA LYS A 83 53.21 10.91 -15.97
C LYS A 83 52.59 11.41 -14.66
N PRO A 84 51.79 12.50 -14.70
CA PRO A 84 51.01 12.94 -13.53
C PRO A 84 50.10 11.84 -13.01
N THR A 85 50.16 11.58 -11.70
CA THR A 85 49.35 10.55 -11.04
C THR A 85 48.09 11.15 -10.41
N PRO A 86 46.98 10.40 -10.27
CA PRO A 86 45.91 10.78 -9.35
C PRO A 86 46.45 11.00 -7.92
N ALA A 87 45.75 11.75 -7.07
CA ALA A 87 46.16 11.99 -5.69
C ALA A 87 45.00 11.84 -4.71
N VAL A 88 45.32 11.50 -3.46
CA VAL A 88 44.34 11.42 -2.38
C VAL A 88 44.73 12.38 -1.27
N MET A 89 43.84 13.27 -0.88
CA MET A 89 43.97 14.05 0.34
C MET A 89 43.38 13.29 1.51
N TYR A 90 44.13 13.17 2.61
CA TYR A 90 43.74 12.37 3.75
C TYR A 90 43.54 13.20 5.01
N PHE A 91 42.45 12.93 5.72
CA PHE A 91 42.07 13.55 6.99
C PHE A 91 41.84 12.46 8.04
N HIS A 92 42.56 12.54 9.16
CA HIS A 92 42.48 11.51 10.20
C HIS A 92 41.21 11.63 11.05
N GLY A 93 40.80 10.52 11.68
CA GLY A 93 39.76 10.52 12.71
C GLY A 93 40.24 11.07 14.06
N GLY A 94 39.37 11.09 15.07
CA GLY A 94 39.67 11.62 16.40
C GLY A 94 38.64 12.60 16.94
N GLY A 95 37.42 12.59 16.41
CA GLY A 95 36.32 13.43 16.89
C GLY A 95 36.62 14.93 16.82
N TYR A 96 37.33 15.42 15.80
CA TYR A 96 37.74 16.84 15.65
C TYR A 96 38.60 17.44 16.78
N VAL A 97 38.81 16.68 17.86
CA VAL A 97 39.47 17.14 19.09
C VAL A 97 40.71 16.33 19.41
N SER A 98 41.09 15.33 18.62
CA SER A 98 42.19 14.40 18.93
C SER A 98 42.96 13.96 17.70
N CYS A 99 44.11 13.31 17.95
CA CYS A 99 45.01 12.71 16.97
C CYS A 99 45.79 13.72 16.10
N TYR A 100 46.70 13.19 15.30
CA TYR A 100 47.55 13.95 14.37
C TYR A 100 48.12 13.00 13.31
N VAL A 101 48.53 13.54 12.15
CA VAL A 101 49.00 12.76 10.97
C VAL A 101 50.02 11.68 11.33
N LYS A 102 51.04 12.00 12.15
CA LYS A 102 52.10 11.05 12.52
C LYS A 102 51.58 9.81 13.26
N LEU A 103 50.45 9.90 13.95
CA LEU A 103 49.83 8.76 14.63
C LEU A 103 49.23 7.75 13.63
N PHE A 104 48.79 8.23 12.47
CA PHE A 104 48.21 7.45 11.38
C PHE A 104 49.23 7.10 10.27
N ALA A 105 50.47 7.57 10.36
CA ALA A 105 51.49 7.42 9.32
C ALA A 105 51.68 5.98 8.80
N PRO A 106 51.74 4.92 9.63
CA PRO A 106 51.86 3.55 9.12
C PRO A 106 50.66 3.13 8.25
N GLN A 107 49.44 3.54 8.62
CA GLN A 107 48.23 3.24 7.87
C GLN A 107 48.17 4.04 6.56
N ILE A 108 48.49 5.34 6.59
CA ILE A 108 48.53 6.19 5.40
C ILE A 108 49.61 5.71 4.42
N ALA A 109 50.78 5.33 4.93
CA ALA A 109 51.86 4.77 4.13
C ALA A 109 51.42 3.45 3.46
N ARG A 110 50.68 2.60 4.17
CA ARG A 110 50.07 1.40 3.59
C ARG A 110 49.07 1.74 2.49
N PHE A 111 48.18 2.70 2.70
CA PHE A 111 47.25 3.14 1.64
C PHE A 111 48.00 3.63 0.40
N ALA A 112 49.05 4.43 0.57
CA ALA A 112 49.88 4.90 -0.54
C ALA A 112 50.59 3.73 -1.25
N ASN A 113 51.11 2.76 -0.50
CA ASN A 113 51.77 1.58 -1.07
C ASN A 113 50.82 0.66 -1.83
N ASP A 114 49.65 0.38 -1.25
CA ASP A 114 48.70 -0.60 -1.79
C ASP A 114 47.96 -0.03 -3.01
N SER A 115 47.64 1.27 -2.99
CA SER A 115 47.00 1.96 -4.12
C SER A 115 47.98 2.46 -5.19
N LYS A 116 49.28 2.54 -4.86
CA LYS A 116 50.33 3.18 -5.67
C LYS A 116 50.08 4.66 -5.97
N LEU A 117 49.27 5.33 -5.15
CA LEU A 117 48.95 6.76 -5.27
C LEU A 117 49.63 7.60 -4.18
N PRO A 118 49.99 8.86 -4.46
CA PRO A 118 50.43 9.79 -3.43
C PRO A 118 49.26 10.19 -2.52
N TYR A 119 49.48 10.08 -1.21
CA TYR A 119 48.55 10.50 -0.16
C TYR A 119 49.04 11.79 0.50
N PHE A 120 48.24 12.83 0.51
CA PHE A 120 48.52 14.13 1.13
C PHE A 120 47.73 14.26 2.43
N ALA A 121 48.34 13.89 3.55
CA ALA A 121 47.71 13.95 4.86
C ALA A 121 47.79 15.36 5.45
N VAL A 122 46.63 15.93 5.80
CA VAL A 122 46.52 17.31 6.28
C VAL A 122 46.56 17.36 7.81
N SER A 123 47.48 18.13 8.37
CA SER A 123 47.51 18.43 9.81
C SER A 123 46.58 19.60 10.11
N TYR A 124 45.27 19.36 10.03
CA TYR A 124 44.24 20.36 10.30
C TYR A 124 44.19 20.70 11.79
N ARG A 125 43.80 21.93 12.11
CA ARG A 125 43.71 22.39 13.51
C ARG A 125 42.48 21.80 14.22
N LEU A 126 42.65 21.47 15.50
CA LEU A 126 41.66 20.75 16.31
C LEU A 126 40.89 21.68 17.27
N ALA A 127 39.66 21.28 17.59
CA ALA A 127 38.87 21.86 18.66
C ALA A 127 39.31 21.30 20.04
N PRO A 128 39.08 22.01 21.16
CA PRO A 128 38.38 23.30 21.26
C PRO A 128 39.23 24.52 20.93
N GLU A 129 40.53 24.38 20.69
CA GLU A 129 41.43 25.52 20.42
C GLU A 129 41.09 26.22 19.09
N HIS A 130 40.63 25.44 18.10
CA HIS A 130 40.24 25.90 16.78
C HIS A 130 38.91 25.24 16.37
N PRO A 131 37.76 25.76 16.85
CA PRO A 131 36.45 25.25 16.46
C PRO A 131 36.15 25.50 14.97
N ALA A 132 35.09 24.88 14.45
CA ALA A 132 34.64 25.10 13.09
C ALA A 132 34.36 26.59 12.84
N PRO A 133 34.83 27.15 11.70
CA PRO A 133 35.21 26.45 10.48
C PRO A 133 36.72 26.19 10.30
N SER A 134 37.57 26.36 11.32
CA SER A 134 39.04 26.34 11.11
C SER A 134 39.57 25.07 10.44
N SER A 135 39.10 23.89 10.82
CA SER A 135 39.55 22.62 10.24
C SER A 135 39.18 22.47 8.76
N VAL A 136 37.95 22.84 8.36
CA VAL A 136 37.48 22.71 6.97
C VAL A 136 38.15 23.75 6.08
N GLU A 137 38.43 24.94 6.59
CA GLU A 137 39.22 25.95 5.89
C GLU A 137 40.69 25.54 5.75
N ASP A 138 41.28 24.90 6.77
CA ASP A 138 42.62 24.31 6.69
C ASP A 138 42.67 23.24 5.59
N GLY A 139 41.65 22.38 5.52
CA GLY A 139 41.49 21.39 4.46
C GLY A 139 41.36 22.03 3.08
N TYR A 140 40.58 23.12 2.96
CA TYR A 140 40.41 23.84 1.70
C TYR A 140 41.69 24.53 1.23
N ALA A 141 42.45 25.14 2.15
CA ALA A 141 43.76 25.70 1.85
C ALA A 141 44.75 24.62 1.37
N ALA A 142 44.76 23.45 2.02
CA ALA A 142 45.57 22.32 1.59
C ALA A 142 45.14 21.79 0.20
N LEU A 143 43.85 21.73 -0.09
CA LEU A 143 43.31 21.31 -1.39
C LEU A 143 43.71 22.29 -2.49
N GLN A 144 43.61 23.59 -2.22
CA GLN A 144 44.10 24.61 -3.14
C GLN A 144 45.61 24.51 -3.38
N PHE A 145 46.40 24.23 -2.35
CA PHE A 145 47.84 24.00 -2.50
C PHE A 145 48.13 22.80 -3.42
N VAL A 146 47.55 21.63 -3.15
CA VAL A 146 47.78 20.42 -3.97
C VAL A 146 47.32 20.65 -5.41
N SER A 147 46.16 21.29 -5.61
CA SER A 147 45.63 21.58 -6.94
C SER A 147 46.47 22.60 -7.72
N LYS A 148 46.94 23.68 -7.07
CA LYS A 148 47.73 24.74 -7.73
C LYS A 148 49.18 24.33 -7.96
N SER A 149 49.75 23.51 -7.08
CA SER A 149 51.11 22.95 -7.22
C SER A 149 51.15 21.60 -7.93
N ALA A 150 50.07 21.19 -8.60
CA ALA A 150 49.92 19.84 -9.17
C ALA A 150 51.07 19.44 -10.12
N VAL A 151 51.58 20.37 -10.94
CA VAL A 151 52.73 20.13 -11.83
C VAL A 151 53.99 19.80 -11.04
N GLU A 152 54.30 20.59 -10.00
CA GLU A 152 55.48 20.39 -9.14
C GLU A 152 55.37 19.11 -8.30
N LEU A 153 54.15 18.73 -7.95
CA LEU A 153 53.84 17.54 -7.17
C LEU A 153 53.71 16.27 -8.02
N ASN A 154 53.77 16.38 -9.36
CA ASN A 154 53.49 15.33 -10.34
C ASN A 154 52.08 14.71 -10.17
N VAL A 155 51.08 15.56 -9.93
CA VAL A 155 49.67 15.20 -9.71
C VAL A 155 48.81 15.66 -10.89
N ASP A 156 47.81 14.86 -11.27
CA ASP A 156 46.74 15.29 -12.17
C ASP A 156 45.67 16.07 -11.38
N PRO A 157 45.53 17.40 -11.57
CA PRO A 157 44.59 18.21 -10.78
C PRO A 157 43.12 17.84 -11.03
N LYS A 158 42.80 17.11 -12.10
CA LYS A 158 41.44 16.61 -12.38
C LYS A 158 41.12 15.31 -11.64
N LYS A 159 42.08 14.73 -10.92
CA LYS A 159 41.98 13.42 -10.27
C LYS A 159 42.45 13.47 -8.82
N ILE A 160 41.96 14.46 -8.08
CA ILE A 160 42.17 14.58 -6.63
C ILE A 160 40.94 14.03 -5.92
N ALA A 161 41.14 13.03 -5.05
CA ALA A 161 40.11 12.48 -4.19
C ALA A 161 40.29 12.94 -2.73
N LEU A 162 39.20 13.01 -1.97
CA LEU A 162 39.23 13.20 -0.52
C LEU A 162 39.00 11.87 0.18
N HIS A 163 39.75 11.59 1.24
CA HIS A 163 39.63 10.41 2.08
C HIS A 163 39.68 10.83 3.54
N GLY A 164 38.77 10.34 4.37
CA GLY A 164 38.94 10.44 5.81
C GLY A 164 38.12 9.44 6.61
N ASP A 165 38.56 9.22 7.85
CA ASP A 165 37.94 8.33 8.81
C ASP A 165 37.23 9.13 9.91
N SER A 166 36.02 8.73 10.33
CA SER A 166 35.28 9.36 11.44
C SER A 166 35.17 10.89 11.24
N ALA A 167 35.66 11.70 12.18
CA ALA A 167 35.72 13.15 12.05
C ALA A 167 36.49 13.62 10.80
N GLY A 168 37.51 12.89 10.35
CA GLY A 168 38.20 13.18 9.10
C GLY A 168 37.32 12.92 7.88
N GLY A 169 36.44 11.92 7.94
CA GLY A 169 35.42 11.67 6.93
C GLY A 169 34.38 12.78 6.88
N GLY A 170 33.89 13.22 8.05
CA GLY A 170 33.01 14.39 8.15
C GLY A 170 33.67 15.67 7.63
N LEU A 171 34.95 15.88 7.94
CA LEU A 171 35.75 16.98 7.41
C LEU A 171 35.88 16.94 5.88
N ALA A 172 36.15 15.77 5.31
CA ALA A 172 36.23 15.57 3.87
C ALA A 172 34.89 15.88 3.17
N ALA A 173 33.76 15.45 3.76
CA ALA A 173 32.43 15.76 3.26
C ALA A 173 32.12 17.28 3.31
N GLY A 174 32.42 17.93 4.43
CA GLY A 174 32.27 19.38 4.58
C GLY A 174 33.16 20.17 3.61
N LEU A 175 34.39 19.68 3.37
CA LEU A 175 35.31 20.23 2.39
C LEU A 175 34.79 20.07 0.95
N ALA A 176 34.15 18.95 0.61
CA ALA A 176 33.56 18.74 -0.70
C ALA A 176 32.41 19.72 -0.98
N LEU A 177 31.54 19.94 0.02
CA LEU A 177 30.49 20.97 -0.03
C LEU A 177 31.11 22.36 -0.26
N MET A 178 32.10 22.73 0.56
CA MET A 178 32.79 24.01 0.43
C MET A 178 33.46 24.19 -0.94
N ALA A 179 34.10 23.15 -1.47
CA ALA A 179 34.75 23.19 -2.77
C ALA A 179 33.77 23.33 -3.93
N ARG A 180 32.62 22.64 -3.87
CA ARG A 180 31.52 22.80 -4.83
C ARG A 180 31.00 24.24 -4.82
N ASP A 181 30.68 24.75 -3.64
CA ASP A 181 30.03 26.05 -3.50
C ASP A 181 30.98 27.21 -3.84
N ARG A 182 32.28 27.04 -3.58
CA ARG A 182 33.35 27.96 -4.02
C ARG A 182 33.81 27.72 -5.46
N GLN A 183 33.15 26.82 -6.21
CA GLN A 183 33.41 26.55 -7.63
C GLN A 183 34.87 26.19 -7.90
N LEU A 184 35.44 25.26 -7.13
CA LEU A 184 36.79 24.76 -7.36
C LEU A 184 36.94 24.20 -8.80
N ASP A 185 37.97 24.64 -9.52
CA ASP A 185 38.30 24.18 -10.86
C ASP A 185 39.78 23.74 -10.96
N PRO A 186 40.07 22.47 -11.32
CA PRO A 186 39.12 21.38 -11.53
C PRO A 186 38.38 20.94 -10.25
N PRO A 187 37.16 20.39 -10.35
CA PRO A 187 36.42 19.89 -9.19
C PRO A 187 37.07 18.64 -8.59
N ILE A 188 36.74 18.34 -7.32
CA ILE A 188 37.14 17.08 -6.66
C ILE A 188 36.59 15.90 -7.47
N ALA A 189 37.39 14.85 -7.60
CA ALA A 189 37.05 13.69 -8.41
C ALA A 189 36.26 12.61 -7.64
N LYS A 190 36.55 12.43 -6.34
CA LYS A 190 35.95 11.36 -5.52
C LYS A 190 36.01 11.63 -4.01
N GLN A 191 35.12 11.01 -3.24
CA GLN A 191 35.17 10.94 -1.78
C GLN A 191 35.25 9.47 -1.32
N LEU A 192 36.07 9.21 -0.31
CA LEU A 192 36.20 7.94 0.39
C LEU A 192 35.99 8.23 1.89
N LEU A 193 34.79 7.97 2.39
CA LEU A 193 34.38 8.35 3.74
C LEU A 193 34.20 7.08 4.57
N VAL A 194 35.01 6.91 5.61
CA VAL A 194 34.95 5.73 6.48
C VAL A 194 34.31 6.15 7.80
N TYR A 195 33.12 5.59 8.09
CA TYR A 195 32.20 5.92 9.20
C TYR A 195 32.15 7.42 9.52
N PRO A 196 31.93 8.29 8.51
CA PRO A 196 32.06 9.73 8.68
C PRO A 196 31.11 10.27 9.74
N MET A 197 31.62 11.18 10.58
CA MET A 197 30.80 11.98 11.50
C MET A 197 30.07 13.08 10.71
N LEU A 198 28.80 12.86 10.37
CA LEU A 198 28.03 13.75 9.48
C LEU A 198 27.01 14.60 10.23
N ASP A 199 26.40 14.08 11.29
CA ASP A 199 25.31 14.74 12.01
C ASP A 199 25.67 15.02 13.48
N ASP A 200 25.33 16.22 13.93
CA ASP A 200 25.54 16.70 15.29
C ASP A 200 24.35 16.44 16.23
N ARG A 201 23.39 15.64 15.75
CA ARG A 201 22.12 15.30 16.40
C ARG A 201 22.14 13.80 16.73
N ASP A 202 21.63 13.43 17.91
CA ASP A 202 21.66 12.02 18.35
C ASP A 202 20.70 11.15 17.49
N HIS A 203 21.18 9.97 17.07
CA HIS A 203 20.42 8.99 16.27
C HIS A 203 20.12 7.68 17.02
N VAL A 204 20.55 7.56 18.28
CA VAL A 204 20.39 6.35 19.11
C VAL A 204 19.68 6.70 20.42
N GLU A 205 18.63 5.95 20.74
CA GLU A 205 17.86 6.12 21.98
C GLU A 205 18.68 5.75 23.22
N LYS A 206 18.42 6.41 24.35
CA LYS A 206 19.23 6.29 25.59
C LYS A 206 19.28 4.88 26.19
N ASP A 207 18.28 4.06 25.91
CA ASP A 207 18.12 2.71 26.48
C ASP A 207 18.29 1.60 25.43
N ASP A 208 18.84 1.93 24.25
CA ASP A 208 19.07 0.95 23.18
C ASP A 208 20.14 -0.09 23.59
N PRO A 209 19.87 -1.40 23.52
CA PRO A 209 20.86 -2.43 23.87
C PRO A 209 22.13 -2.39 23.02
N ILE A 210 22.10 -1.77 21.83
CA ILE A 210 23.29 -1.61 21.00
C ILE A 210 24.35 -0.75 21.72
N LEU A 211 23.96 0.13 22.63
CA LEU A 211 24.85 0.99 23.41
C LEU A 211 25.84 0.20 24.28
N ASP A 212 25.50 -1.04 24.66
CA ASP A 212 26.38 -1.93 25.40
C ASP A 212 27.48 -2.56 24.52
N LEU A 213 27.28 -2.57 23.20
CA LEU A 213 28.17 -3.16 22.20
C LEU A 213 28.98 -2.10 21.43
N MET A 214 28.57 -0.83 21.48
CA MET A 214 29.22 0.29 20.82
C MET A 214 30.55 0.68 21.50
N VAL A 215 31.57 0.94 20.68
CA VAL A 215 32.89 1.44 21.14
C VAL A 215 32.88 2.96 21.34
N TRP A 216 32.20 3.69 20.46
CA TRP A 216 31.99 5.14 20.55
C TRP A 216 30.54 5.42 20.97
N LYS A 217 30.33 6.31 21.95
CA LYS A 217 29.03 6.51 22.60
C LYS A 217 28.47 7.92 22.40
N PRO A 218 27.13 8.11 22.46
CA PRO A 218 26.47 9.41 22.30
C PRO A 218 27.05 10.51 23.21
N ASP A 219 27.33 10.21 24.48
CA ASP A 219 27.86 11.17 25.45
C ASP A 219 29.20 11.79 25.00
N GLY A 220 30.08 10.95 24.45
CA GLY A 220 31.37 11.37 23.90
C GLY A 220 31.22 12.18 22.62
N ALA A 221 30.33 11.73 21.72
CA ALA A 221 30.01 12.45 20.48
C ALA A 221 29.46 13.85 20.78
N LYS A 222 28.59 13.99 21.78
CA LYS A 222 28.01 15.26 22.21
C LYS A 222 29.06 16.24 22.74
N LEU A 223 30.01 15.77 23.56
CA LEU A 223 31.12 16.61 24.04
C LEU A 223 31.98 17.12 22.87
N VAL A 224 32.28 16.24 21.92
CA VAL A 224 33.02 16.57 20.70
C VAL A 224 32.29 17.60 19.84
N TRP A 225 31.01 17.36 19.53
CA TRP A 225 30.22 18.28 18.71
C TRP A 225 30.07 19.65 19.35
N ASN A 226 29.89 19.70 20.68
CA ASN A 226 29.81 20.95 21.40
C ASN A 226 31.13 21.74 21.40
N ALA A 227 32.28 21.06 21.40
CA ALA A 227 33.57 21.73 21.25
C ALA A 227 33.77 22.22 19.81
N TYR A 228 33.58 21.33 18.83
CA TYR A 228 33.87 21.58 17.43
C TYR A 228 32.92 22.58 16.78
N ALA A 229 31.60 22.40 16.87
CA ALA A 229 30.62 23.23 16.17
C ALA A 229 30.20 24.50 16.97
N SER A 230 30.87 24.79 18.09
CA SER A 230 30.51 25.87 19.03
C SER A 230 30.36 27.23 18.36
N GLU A 231 31.34 27.65 17.57
CA GLU A 231 31.31 28.94 16.85
C GLU A 231 30.38 28.90 15.63
N ALA A 232 30.41 27.82 14.85
CA ALA A 232 29.57 27.67 13.65
C ALA A 232 28.07 27.76 13.99
N ARG A 233 27.61 27.14 15.08
CA ARG A 233 26.21 27.20 15.54
C ARG A 233 25.76 28.59 16.01
N GLN A 234 26.70 29.46 16.38
CA GLN A 234 26.38 30.83 16.82
C GLN A 234 26.28 31.82 15.66
N LYS A 235 26.77 31.44 14.47
CA LYS A 235 26.64 32.25 13.26
C LYS A 235 25.27 32.00 12.63
N ASP A 236 24.60 33.08 12.24
CA ASP A 236 23.39 33.01 11.41
C ASP A 236 23.77 32.75 9.94
N ASP A 237 24.41 31.61 9.70
CA ASP A 237 24.95 31.20 8.40
C ASP A 237 24.71 29.69 8.20
N PRO A 238 23.51 29.30 7.71
CA PRO A 238 23.17 27.89 7.47
C PRO A 238 24.13 27.19 6.51
N GLN A 239 24.64 27.93 5.53
CA GLN A 239 25.58 27.41 4.54
C GLN A 239 26.94 27.12 5.19
N GLY A 240 27.49 28.07 5.96
CA GLY A 240 28.71 27.86 6.74
C GLY A 240 28.57 26.74 7.78
N LEU A 241 27.39 26.61 8.40
CA LEU A 241 27.08 25.52 9.32
C LEU A 241 27.13 24.15 8.62
N SER A 242 26.66 24.05 7.37
CA SER A 242 26.72 22.81 6.60
C SER A 242 28.14 22.33 6.27
N TYR A 243 29.12 23.23 6.22
CA TYR A 243 30.54 22.84 6.05
C TYR A 243 31.12 22.24 7.33
N ALA A 244 30.61 22.66 8.48
CA ALA A 244 31.00 22.11 9.79
C ALA A 244 30.27 20.78 10.06
N ILE A 245 28.98 20.71 9.72
CA ILE A 245 28.10 19.57 9.96
C ILE A 245 27.44 19.20 8.62
N PRO A 246 28.04 18.29 7.83
CA PRO A 246 27.59 17.99 6.46
C PRO A 246 26.12 17.58 6.35
N ALA A 247 25.55 16.89 7.36
CA ALA A 247 24.14 16.50 7.38
C ALA A 247 23.17 17.69 7.54
N ARG A 248 23.67 18.92 7.67
CA ARG A 248 22.89 20.17 7.64
C ARG A 248 22.81 20.79 6.24
N ALA A 249 23.45 20.21 5.23
CA ALA A 249 23.35 20.70 3.86
C ALA A 249 21.93 20.53 3.32
N GLU A 250 21.39 21.59 2.68
CA GLU A 250 20.07 21.54 2.05
C GLU A 250 20.06 20.68 0.77
N THR A 251 21.22 20.50 0.14
CA THR A 251 21.37 19.66 -1.05
C THR A 251 22.76 19.08 -1.18
N LEU A 252 22.83 17.80 -1.54
CA LEU A 252 24.07 17.08 -1.85
C LEU A 252 24.39 17.05 -3.36
N ARG A 253 23.56 17.70 -4.19
CA ARG A 253 23.74 17.73 -5.65
C ARG A 253 25.07 18.37 -6.04
N GLY A 254 25.68 17.85 -7.11
CA GLY A 254 26.94 18.36 -7.66
C GLY A 254 28.18 18.02 -6.84
N LEU A 255 28.05 17.17 -5.81
CA LEU A 255 29.19 16.60 -5.10
C LEU A 255 29.86 15.48 -5.91
N PRO A 256 31.17 15.22 -5.69
CA PRO A 256 31.87 14.09 -6.29
C PRO A 256 31.28 12.72 -5.90
N SER A 257 31.50 11.72 -6.74
CA SER A 257 31.15 10.31 -6.45
C SER A 257 31.73 9.90 -5.10
N THR A 258 30.89 9.31 -4.25
CA THR A 258 31.17 9.09 -2.83
C THR A 258 31.06 7.61 -2.50
N TYR A 259 32.08 7.09 -1.83
CA TYR A 259 32.04 5.77 -1.20
C TYR A 259 31.95 5.98 0.32
N ILE A 260 30.95 5.39 0.97
CA ILE A 260 30.80 5.37 2.43
C ILE A 260 30.94 3.94 2.91
N ASP A 261 31.78 3.72 3.92
CA ASP A 261 31.94 2.44 4.62
C ASP A 261 31.60 2.64 6.09
N VAL A 262 30.62 1.93 6.65
CA VAL A 262 30.24 2.06 8.05
C VAL A 262 29.93 0.70 8.68
N GLY A 263 30.42 0.50 9.90
CA GLY A 263 30.17 -0.72 10.66
C GLY A 263 28.73 -0.80 11.19
N SER A 264 28.17 -2.01 11.27
CA SER A 264 26.80 -2.22 11.77
C SER A 264 26.60 -1.88 13.25
N LEU A 265 27.69 -1.82 14.03
CA LEU A 265 27.74 -1.43 15.44
C LEU A 265 28.37 -0.05 15.67
N ASP A 266 28.48 0.77 14.61
CA ASP A 266 28.99 2.14 14.72
C ASP A 266 27.86 3.12 15.09
N LEU A 267 28.19 4.17 15.84
CA LEU A 267 27.25 5.23 16.21
C LEU A 267 26.75 6.00 14.97
N PHE A 268 27.57 6.10 13.93
CA PHE A 268 27.29 6.89 12.72
C PHE A 268 26.58 6.09 11.63
N ARG A 269 26.18 4.83 11.89
CA ARG A 269 25.57 3.97 10.88
C ARG A 269 24.36 4.61 10.19
N ASP A 270 23.40 5.09 10.96
CA ASP A 270 22.12 5.51 10.38
C ASP A 270 22.24 6.82 9.60
N GLU A 271 23.02 7.79 10.10
CA GLU A 271 23.36 9.01 9.35
C GLU A 271 24.19 8.75 8.08
N ASN A 272 24.72 7.53 7.90
CA ASN A 272 25.51 7.12 6.74
C ASN A 272 24.71 6.28 5.72
N LEU A 273 23.46 5.90 6.02
CA LEU A 273 22.63 5.01 5.19
C LEU A 273 21.38 5.68 4.57
N GLU A 274 20.91 6.81 5.11
CA GLU A 274 19.71 7.51 4.62
C GLU A 274 19.95 8.26 3.30
N ASP A 275 19.05 8.09 2.31
CA ASP A 275 18.93 8.99 1.15
C ASP A 275 17.50 9.16 0.62
N ASP A 276 17.32 10.11 -0.30
CA ASP A 276 16.03 10.56 -0.85
C ASP A 276 15.54 9.76 -2.06
N HIS A 277 16.25 8.72 -2.47
CA HIS A 277 16.00 8.05 -3.75
C HIS A 277 15.02 6.89 -3.64
N SER A 278 15.33 5.89 -2.81
CA SER A 278 14.56 4.65 -2.67
C SER A 278 14.86 3.96 -1.36
N TYR A 279 13.94 3.10 -0.92
CA TYR A 279 14.19 2.28 0.26
C TYR A 279 15.28 1.25 0.00
N LEU A 280 16.01 0.93 1.07
CA LEU A 280 17.00 -0.13 1.13
C LEU A 280 16.44 -1.28 1.95
N ILE A 281 16.51 -2.50 1.42
CA ILE A 281 16.25 -3.72 2.18
C ILE A 281 17.50 -4.59 2.06
N ASN A 282 18.09 -4.97 3.19
CA ASN A 282 19.35 -5.71 3.25
C ASN A 282 20.50 -5.05 2.45
N GLY A 283 20.52 -3.71 2.41
CA GLY A 283 21.52 -2.93 1.67
C GLY A 283 21.29 -2.82 0.16
N GLU A 284 20.23 -3.43 -0.37
CA GLU A 284 19.86 -3.35 -1.79
C GLU A 284 18.68 -2.39 -2.00
N ARG A 285 18.77 -1.53 -3.02
CA ARG A 285 17.70 -0.60 -3.38
C ARG A 285 16.52 -1.34 -3.99
N ILE A 286 15.32 -0.94 -3.61
CA ILE A 286 14.09 -1.52 -4.12
C ILE A 286 13.13 -0.44 -4.61
N PHE A 287 12.55 -0.68 -5.78
CA PHE A 287 11.34 0.01 -6.20
C PHE A 287 10.14 -0.72 -5.55
N VAL A 288 9.46 -0.05 -4.63
CA VAL A 288 8.30 -0.61 -3.93
C VAL A 288 7.06 -0.38 -4.77
N PHE A 289 6.49 -1.46 -5.29
CA PHE A 289 5.15 -1.45 -5.87
C PHE A 289 4.29 -2.40 -5.04
N SER A 290 3.32 -1.81 -4.36
CA SER A 290 2.40 -2.44 -3.42
C SER A 290 0.97 -2.36 -3.96
N GLY A 291 0.13 -3.31 -3.57
CA GLY A 291 -1.29 -3.32 -3.87
C GLY A 291 -2.08 -3.64 -2.60
N GLU A 292 -3.12 -2.85 -2.34
CA GLU A 292 -3.97 -3.02 -1.15
C GLU A 292 -5.03 -4.12 -1.37
N PHE A 293 -5.24 -4.95 -0.36
CA PHE A 293 -6.50 -5.70 -0.20
C PHE A 293 -6.89 -5.81 1.29
N HIS A 294 -8.18 -5.98 1.58
CA HIS A 294 -8.67 -6.16 2.95
C HIS A 294 -9.17 -7.58 3.16
N TYR A 295 -8.51 -8.34 4.02
CA TYR A 295 -8.82 -9.76 4.21
C TYR A 295 -10.22 -10.00 4.79
N TRP A 296 -10.75 -9.10 5.63
CA TRP A 296 -12.15 -9.21 6.08
C TRP A 296 -13.16 -8.94 4.97
N ARG A 297 -12.79 -8.39 3.80
CA ARG A 297 -13.69 -8.30 2.62
C ARG A 297 -13.66 -9.56 1.75
N LEU A 298 -12.81 -10.53 2.10
CA LEU A 298 -12.77 -11.88 1.53
C LEU A 298 -12.60 -12.88 2.69
N PRO A 299 -13.69 -13.24 3.40
CA PRO A 299 -13.66 -13.99 4.67
C PRO A 299 -13.39 -15.49 4.48
N VAL A 300 -12.46 -15.83 3.58
CA VAL A 300 -12.06 -17.18 3.19
C VAL A 300 -10.53 -17.20 3.14
N PRO A 301 -9.85 -17.56 4.25
CA PRO A 301 -8.39 -17.53 4.35
C PRO A 301 -7.66 -18.23 3.20
N GLU A 302 -8.21 -19.33 2.70
CA GLU A 302 -7.62 -20.12 1.61
C GLU A 302 -7.51 -19.31 0.31
N LEU A 303 -8.40 -18.34 0.08
CA LEU A 303 -8.40 -17.50 -1.13
C LEU A 303 -7.40 -16.34 -1.07
N TRP A 304 -6.81 -16.04 0.08
CA TRP A 304 -5.78 -14.98 0.15
C TRP A 304 -4.54 -15.36 -0.67
N ARG A 305 -4.21 -16.66 -0.77
CA ARG A 305 -3.16 -17.15 -1.66
C ARG A 305 -3.44 -16.80 -3.12
N ASP A 306 -4.68 -16.99 -3.60
CA ASP A 306 -5.05 -16.67 -4.98
C ASP A 306 -4.79 -15.20 -5.31
N LEU A 307 -5.18 -14.29 -4.41
CA LEU A 307 -4.94 -12.85 -4.57
C LEU A 307 -3.45 -12.51 -4.56
N LEU A 308 -2.70 -13.05 -3.60
CA LEU A 308 -1.27 -12.76 -3.47
C LEU A 308 -0.45 -13.32 -4.64
N GLU A 309 -0.83 -14.48 -5.18
CA GLU A 309 -0.21 -15.02 -6.40
C GLU A 309 -0.51 -14.14 -7.63
N LYS A 310 -1.72 -13.57 -7.74
CA LYS A 310 -2.04 -12.57 -8.77
C LYS A 310 -1.19 -11.31 -8.59
N ILE A 311 -1.09 -10.78 -7.37
CA ILE A 311 -0.23 -9.62 -7.07
C ILE A 311 1.24 -9.89 -7.45
N LYS A 312 1.79 -11.04 -7.05
CA LYS A 312 3.15 -11.46 -7.40
C LYS A 312 3.33 -11.61 -8.92
N ALA A 313 2.37 -12.23 -9.60
CA ALA A 313 2.39 -12.45 -11.04
C ALA A 313 2.29 -11.14 -11.85
N ALA A 314 1.67 -10.10 -11.28
CA ALA A 314 1.68 -8.77 -11.85
C ALA A 314 3.07 -8.10 -11.77
N GLY A 315 3.99 -8.58 -10.92
CA GLY A 315 5.34 -8.02 -10.79
C GLY A 315 5.51 -7.10 -9.59
N PHE A 316 4.52 -7.05 -8.69
CA PHE A 316 4.60 -6.28 -7.46
C PHE A 316 5.67 -6.87 -6.54
N THR A 317 6.32 -6.00 -5.78
CA THR A 317 7.36 -6.36 -4.80
C THR A 317 6.82 -6.41 -3.38
N ALA A 318 5.67 -5.77 -3.14
CA ALA A 318 5.00 -5.73 -1.86
C ALA A 318 3.47 -5.80 -2.01
N PHE A 319 2.78 -5.88 -0.88
CA PHE A 319 1.34 -5.61 -0.77
C PHE A 319 1.04 -4.97 0.57
N SER A 320 -0.16 -4.44 0.71
CA SER A 320 -0.61 -3.77 1.92
C SER A 320 -1.98 -4.27 2.35
N ILE A 321 -2.19 -4.31 3.66
CA ILE A 321 -3.46 -4.67 4.28
C ILE A 321 -3.76 -3.70 5.40
N TYR A 322 -5.03 -3.30 5.53
CA TYR A 322 -5.53 -2.85 6.82
C TYR A 322 -5.73 -4.03 7.78
N ASN A 323 -5.73 -3.77 9.10
CA ASN A 323 -6.50 -4.52 10.10
C ASN A 323 -7.66 -3.65 10.61
N SER A 324 -8.71 -4.24 11.18
CA SER A 324 -9.87 -3.48 11.66
C SER A 324 -10.15 -3.75 13.14
N TRP A 325 -10.10 -2.70 13.96
CA TRP A 325 -10.40 -2.81 15.38
C TRP A 325 -11.83 -3.31 15.62
N GLY A 326 -12.80 -2.77 14.90
CA GLY A 326 -14.20 -3.19 15.00
C GLY A 326 -14.47 -4.60 14.51
N TYR A 327 -13.57 -5.17 13.70
CA TYR A 327 -13.62 -6.58 13.32
C TYR A 327 -13.08 -7.48 14.44
N HIS A 328 -11.91 -7.14 14.99
CA HIS A 328 -11.25 -7.96 16.01
C HIS A 328 -11.76 -7.77 17.43
N GLU A 329 -12.41 -6.63 17.74
CA GLU A 329 -12.99 -6.33 19.04
C GLU A 329 -14.41 -5.78 18.90
N ALA A 330 -15.28 -6.54 18.23
CA ALA A 330 -16.68 -6.15 18.02
C ALA A 330 -17.46 -6.02 19.34
N THR A 331 -17.00 -6.69 20.41
CA THR A 331 -17.55 -6.60 21.78
C THR A 331 -16.45 -6.12 22.74
N PRO A 332 -16.73 -5.18 23.66
CA PRO A 332 -15.70 -4.64 24.55
C PRO A 332 -14.94 -5.73 25.32
N GLY A 333 -13.62 -5.77 25.16
CA GLY A 333 -12.74 -6.70 25.86
C GLY A 333 -12.66 -8.10 25.26
N VAL A 334 -13.42 -8.42 24.21
CA VAL A 334 -13.41 -9.72 23.52
C VAL A 334 -12.62 -9.56 22.22
N LEU A 335 -11.35 -9.95 22.24
CA LEU A 335 -10.49 -9.94 21.05
C LEU A 335 -10.54 -11.29 20.35
N ASP A 336 -10.66 -11.28 19.02
CA ASP A 336 -10.58 -12.47 18.19
C ASP A 336 -9.51 -12.31 17.12
N PHE A 337 -8.51 -13.19 17.14
CA PHE A 337 -7.46 -13.31 16.12
C PHE A 337 -7.25 -14.78 15.71
N GLU A 338 -8.20 -15.66 16.03
CA GLU A 338 -8.03 -17.12 15.92
C GLU A 338 -9.11 -17.76 15.04
N ASN A 339 -10.30 -17.15 14.93
CA ASN A 339 -11.42 -17.76 14.21
C ASN A 339 -11.52 -17.31 12.75
N GLY A 340 -11.36 -18.26 11.83
CA GLY A 340 -11.58 -18.03 10.40
C GLY A 340 -10.75 -16.88 9.87
N ALA A 341 -11.40 -15.90 9.23
CA ALA A 341 -10.72 -14.73 8.67
C ALA A 341 -10.18 -13.73 9.72
N HIS A 342 -10.48 -13.90 11.01
CA HIS A 342 -9.83 -13.13 12.07
C HIS A 342 -8.37 -13.57 12.28
N ASP A 343 -8.00 -14.80 11.92
CA ASP A 343 -6.61 -15.24 11.90
C ASP A 343 -5.93 -14.79 10.60
N PHE A 344 -5.33 -13.60 10.67
CA PHE A 344 -4.58 -13.02 9.56
C PHE A 344 -3.08 -13.43 9.57
N VAL A 345 -2.62 -14.28 10.50
CA VAL A 345 -1.22 -14.73 10.56
C VAL A 345 -0.81 -15.47 9.28
N SER A 346 -1.75 -16.19 8.68
CA SER A 346 -1.53 -16.87 7.41
C SER A 346 -1.15 -15.92 6.28
N ILE A 347 -1.63 -14.66 6.27
CA ILE A 347 -1.25 -13.65 5.26
C ILE A 347 0.24 -13.29 5.39
N MET A 348 0.72 -13.07 6.62
CA MET A 348 2.14 -12.78 6.86
C MET A 348 3.03 -13.98 6.54
N THR A 349 2.52 -15.20 6.77
CA THR A 349 3.19 -16.44 6.36
C THR A 349 3.27 -16.56 4.83
N LEU A 350 2.17 -16.25 4.13
CA LEU A 350 2.11 -16.23 2.67
C LEU A 350 3.02 -15.17 2.06
N ALA A 351 3.14 -13.99 2.68
CA ALA A 351 4.07 -12.95 2.23
C ALA A 351 5.50 -13.50 2.13
N LYS A 352 5.96 -14.22 3.16
CA LYS A 352 7.26 -14.89 3.17
C LYS A 352 7.33 -16.02 2.15
N GLU A 353 6.30 -16.86 2.08
CA GLU A 353 6.28 -18.00 1.17
C GLU A 353 6.34 -17.56 -0.30
N LEU A 354 5.61 -16.51 -0.69
CA LEU A 354 5.50 -16.03 -2.06
C LEU A 354 6.61 -15.04 -2.45
N GLY A 355 7.41 -14.60 -1.48
CA GLY A 355 8.45 -13.60 -1.71
C GLY A 355 7.88 -12.22 -2.01
N LEU A 356 7.00 -11.73 -1.13
CA LEU A 356 6.45 -10.38 -1.15
C LEU A 356 6.71 -9.70 0.19
N TYR A 357 7.06 -8.42 0.17
CA TYR A 357 7.05 -7.60 1.39
C TYR A 357 5.63 -7.19 1.76
N LEU A 358 5.41 -6.89 3.05
CA LEU A 358 4.11 -6.48 3.57
C LEU A 358 4.20 -5.14 4.31
N LEU A 359 3.32 -4.22 3.95
CA LEU A 359 3.03 -2.99 4.70
C LEU A 359 1.75 -3.24 5.49
N ILE A 360 1.81 -3.24 6.82
CA ILE A 360 0.65 -3.53 7.66
C ILE A 360 0.06 -2.26 8.25
N ARG A 361 -1.27 -2.11 8.19
CA ARG A 361 -1.98 -0.89 8.55
C ARG A 361 -3.06 -1.16 9.60
N PRO A 362 -2.72 -1.36 10.87
CA PRO A 362 -3.67 -1.89 11.85
C PRO A 362 -4.66 -0.88 12.46
N GLY A 363 -4.58 0.40 12.09
CA GLY A 363 -5.48 1.45 12.60
C GLY A 363 -4.92 2.20 13.81
N PRO A 364 -5.66 2.36 14.94
CA PRO A 364 -6.97 1.77 15.24
C PRO A 364 -8.14 2.27 14.39
N TYR A 365 -8.00 3.46 13.80
CA TYR A 365 -8.91 3.98 12.77
C TYR A 365 -8.33 3.71 11.39
N VAL A 366 -9.14 3.20 10.45
CA VAL A 366 -8.68 2.87 9.09
C VAL A 366 -9.49 3.51 7.98
N ASN A 367 -10.60 4.19 8.29
CA ASN A 367 -11.53 4.69 7.28
C ASN A 367 -12.08 3.55 6.40
N ALA A 368 -11.42 3.24 5.29
CA ALA A 368 -11.63 2.09 4.41
C ALA A 368 -13.06 1.90 3.87
N GLU A 369 -13.90 2.94 3.91
CA GLU A 369 -15.36 2.86 3.75
C GLU A 369 -16.01 1.77 4.63
N ALA A 370 -15.36 1.44 5.74
CA ALA A 370 -15.85 0.50 6.74
C ALA A 370 -16.77 1.21 7.73
N ASN A 371 -17.68 0.47 8.35
CA ASN A 371 -18.60 0.94 9.37
C ASN A 371 -17.83 1.64 10.51
N ALA A 372 -18.21 2.88 10.85
CA ALA A 372 -17.49 3.77 11.76
C ALA A 372 -15.99 3.98 11.41
N GLY A 373 -15.59 3.76 10.16
CA GLY A 373 -14.21 3.79 9.71
C GLY A 373 -13.30 2.73 10.34
N GLY A 374 -13.88 1.60 10.76
CA GLY A 374 -13.18 0.49 11.39
C GLY A 374 -13.09 0.56 12.91
N PHE A 375 -13.68 1.57 13.55
CA PHE A 375 -13.87 1.56 15.01
C PHE A 375 -14.77 0.41 15.45
N SER A 376 -14.55 -0.10 16.66
CA SER A 376 -15.55 -0.92 17.32
C SER A 376 -16.79 -0.10 17.64
N LEU A 377 -17.97 -0.56 17.20
CA LEU A 377 -19.18 0.26 17.30
C LEU A 377 -19.60 0.58 18.74
N TRP A 378 -19.15 -0.18 19.73
CA TRP A 378 -19.39 0.16 21.14
C TRP A 378 -18.68 1.45 21.59
N VAL A 379 -17.73 2.00 20.81
CA VAL A 379 -17.09 3.30 21.11
C VAL A 379 -17.85 4.51 20.57
N THR A 380 -18.91 4.31 19.78
CA THR A 380 -19.63 5.41 19.11
C THR A 380 -20.63 6.13 20.02
N THR A 381 -20.78 5.70 21.28
CA THR A 381 -21.75 6.24 22.25
C THR A 381 -21.39 7.63 22.81
N GLY A 382 -20.18 8.13 22.52
CA GLY A 382 -19.64 9.36 23.11
C GLY A 382 -19.11 9.20 24.55
N GLU A 383 -19.29 8.05 25.20
CA GLU A 383 -18.77 7.78 26.55
C GLU A 383 -17.22 7.87 26.59
N TYR A 384 -16.57 7.59 25.46
CA TYR A 384 -15.12 7.55 25.29
C TYR A 384 -14.49 8.91 24.95
N GLY A 385 -15.29 9.98 24.93
CA GLY A 385 -14.81 11.32 24.62
C GLY A 385 -14.62 11.54 23.13
N LYS A 386 -13.73 12.48 22.80
CA LYS A 386 -13.37 12.74 21.40
C LYS A 386 -12.55 11.54 20.89
N LEU A 387 -12.86 11.06 19.69
CA LEU A 387 -12.10 10.00 19.04
C LEU A 387 -10.88 10.60 18.32
N ARG A 388 -9.85 9.79 18.07
CA ARG A 388 -8.62 10.17 17.34
C ARG A 388 -7.85 11.35 17.98
N ASN A 389 -7.86 11.42 19.31
CA ASN A 389 -7.02 12.32 20.10
C ASN A 389 -6.51 11.62 21.37
N ASP A 390 -5.87 12.38 22.27
CA ASP A 390 -5.31 11.90 23.52
C ASP A 390 -6.31 11.86 24.70
N ASP A 391 -7.63 11.81 24.45
CA ASP A 391 -8.59 11.60 25.55
C ASP A 391 -8.29 10.24 26.22
N PRO A 392 -8.01 10.22 27.54
CA PRO A 392 -7.57 9.01 28.22
C PRO A 392 -8.61 7.88 28.17
N ARG A 393 -9.90 8.20 27.97
CA ARG A 393 -10.97 7.21 27.81
C ARG A 393 -10.86 6.51 26.45
N TYR A 394 -10.60 7.26 25.38
CA TYR A 394 -10.34 6.72 24.05
C TYR A 394 -9.01 5.96 24.02
N THR A 395 -7.93 6.53 24.58
CA THR A 395 -6.64 5.84 24.74
C THR A 395 -6.80 4.48 25.38
N LYS A 396 -7.53 4.41 26.50
CA LYS A 396 -7.80 3.15 27.20
C LYS A 396 -8.59 2.16 26.36
N ALA A 397 -9.52 2.64 25.52
CA ALA A 397 -10.36 1.78 24.69
C ALA A 397 -9.54 1.02 23.63
N TRP A 398 -8.69 1.71 22.86
CA TRP A 398 -7.92 1.05 21.79
C TRP A 398 -6.66 0.32 22.27
N SER A 399 -6.13 0.65 23.47
CA SER A 399 -4.83 0.16 23.96
C SER A 399 -4.71 -1.37 23.96
N LYS A 400 -5.80 -2.09 24.30
CA LYS A 400 -5.79 -3.56 24.37
C LYS A 400 -5.64 -4.17 22.97
N TYR A 401 -6.51 -3.79 22.04
CA TYR A 401 -6.42 -4.20 20.63
C TYR A 401 -5.03 -3.90 20.05
N TRP A 402 -4.55 -2.65 20.23
CA TRP A 402 -3.28 -2.20 19.68
C TRP A 402 -2.08 -3.00 20.22
N THR A 403 -2.07 -3.27 21.52
CA THR A 403 -0.98 -4.06 22.13
C THR A 403 -0.97 -5.49 21.62
N GLU A 404 -2.12 -6.16 21.56
CA GLU A 404 -2.19 -7.57 21.16
C GLU A 404 -1.92 -7.74 19.66
N ILE A 405 -2.45 -6.86 18.80
CA ILE A 405 -2.17 -6.96 17.37
C ILE A 405 -0.70 -6.71 17.04
N SER A 406 -0.04 -5.76 17.72
CA SER A 406 1.40 -5.54 17.55
C SER A 406 2.22 -6.77 17.94
N LYS A 407 1.85 -7.50 19.02
CA LYS A 407 2.52 -8.74 19.41
C LYS A 407 2.32 -9.88 18.41
N ILE A 408 1.16 -9.94 17.75
CA ILE A 408 0.90 -10.93 16.69
C ILE A 408 1.78 -10.66 15.47
N ILE A 409 2.03 -9.38 15.17
CA ILE A 409 2.81 -8.94 14.01
C ILE A 409 4.33 -9.07 14.26
N GLU A 410 4.80 -8.83 15.48
CA GLU A 410 6.22 -8.79 15.83
C GLU A 410 7.05 -9.99 15.31
N PRO A 411 6.60 -11.26 15.42
CA PRO A 411 7.36 -12.41 14.91
C PRO A 411 7.53 -12.43 13.38
N HIS A 412 6.75 -11.64 12.65
CA HIS A 412 6.73 -11.59 11.19
C HIS A 412 7.43 -10.37 10.60
N LEU A 413 8.02 -9.52 11.45
CA LEU A 413 8.88 -8.41 11.03
C LEU A 413 10.09 -8.94 10.26
N ILE A 414 10.56 -8.15 9.29
CA ILE A 414 11.73 -8.51 8.48
C ILE A 414 13.00 -8.68 9.33
N THR A 415 13.11 -7.91 10.41
CA THR A 415 14.14 -7.99 11.46
C THR A 415 14.13 -9.33 12.22
N ASN A 416 12.97 -9.99 12.27
CA ASN A 416 12.76 -11.32 12.86
C ASN A 416 12.72 -12.45 11.81
N GLY A 417 13.14 -12.16 10.57
CA GLY A 417 13.17 -13.13 9.47
C GLY A 417 11.81 -13.37 8.82
N GLY A 418 10.81 -12.53 9.06
CA GLY A 418 9.58 -12.43 8.29
C GLY A 418 9.71 -11.48 7.10
N ASN A 419 8.58 -10.96 6.61
CA ASN A 419 8.51 -10.07 5.44
C ASN A 419 7.69 -8.78 5.69
N VAL A 420 7.22 -8.54 6.92
CA VAL A 420 6.61 -7.26 7.29
C VAL A 420 7.70 -6.20 7.32
N ALA A 421 7.64 -5.25 6.39
CA ALA A 421 8.69 -4.27 6.14
C ALA A 421 8.37 -2.90 6.73
N MET A 422 7.08 -2.56 6.89
CA MET A 422 6.64 -1.26 7.42
C MET A 422 5.34 -1.42 8.19
N PHE A 423 5.12 -0.53 9.17
CA PHE A 423 3.95 -0.54 10.05
C PHE A 423 3.29 0.86 10.07
N GLN A 424 2.05 0.98 9.58
CA GLN A 424 1.32 2.24 9.63
C GLN A 424 0.77 2.48 11.04
N ILE A 425 0.83 3.72 11.51
CA ILE A 425 0.03 4.15 12.66
C ILE A 425 -1.02 5.15 12.23
N GLU A 426 -2.23 4.98 12.75
CA GLU A 426 -3.38 5.78 12.33
C GLU A 426 -3.66 5.64 10.81
N ASN A 427 -4.54 6.48 10.29
CA ASN A 427 -4.90 6.59 8.88
C ASN A 427 -5.39 7.99 8.53
N GLU A 428 -4.72 8.68 7.59
CA GLU A 428 -5.17 9.98 7.07
C GLU A 428 -5.37 11.08 8.14
N LEU A 429 -4.73 10.95 9.31
CA LEU A 429 -4.80 11.97 10.35
C LEU A 429 -4.00 13.21 9.96
N GLY A 430 -4.68 14.30 9.60
CA GLY A 430 -4.07 15.62 9.50
C GLY A 430 -4.02 16.34 10.86
N GLY A 431 -3.73 17.63 10.82
CA GLY A 431 -3.94 18.52 11.96
C GLY A 431 -2.95 18.34 13.11
N GLN A 432 -1.73 17.85 12.83
CA GLN A 432 -0.60 17.95 13.78
C GLN A 432 -0.37 19.41 14.19
N TRP A 433 -0.60 20.35 13.28
CA TRP A 433 -0.45 21.78 13.50
C TRP A 433 -1.81 22.47 13.54
N LYS A 434 -1.99 23.39 14.50
CA LYS A 434 -3.07 24.38 14.48
C LYS A 434 -2.84 25.44 13.39
N ASN A 435 -1.57 25.62 13.01
CA ASN A 435 -1.14 26.49 11.93
C ASN A 435 0.16 25.94 11.36
N ASP A 436 0.11 25.39 10.15
CA ASP A 436 1.23 24.73 9.46
C ASP A 436 2.39 25.71 9.22
N ASP A 437 2.09 26.94 8.76
CA ASP A 437 3.12 27.94 8.44
C ASP A 437 3.92 28.39 9.67
N LYS A 438 3.24 28.54 10.81
CA LYS A 438 3.85 28.93 12.09
C LYS A 438 4.30 27.73 12.93
N ARG A 439 4.06 26.50 12.46
CA ARG A 439 4.38 25.25 13.15
C ARG A 439 3.87 25.22 14.60
N ILE A 440 2.64 25.71 14.81
CA ILE A 440 2.02 25.71 16.14
C ILE A 440 1.39 24.34 16.38
N LEU A 441 1.94 23.55 17.29
CA LEU A 441 1.50 22.19 17.55
C LEU A 441 0.05 22.11 18.07
N ASN A 442 -0.66 21.11 17.60
CA ASN A 442 -1.93 20.64 18.15
C ASN A 442 -1.67 19.49 19.13
N GLU A 443 -1.36 19.84 20.39
CA GLU A 443 -0.95 18.89 21.43
C GLU A 443 -1.84 17.64 21.53
N PRO A 444 -3.20 17.72 21.58
CA PRO A 444 -4.03 16.53 21.68
C PRO A 444 -3.84 15.50 20.56
N THR A 445 -3.68 15.98 19.33
CA THR A 445 -3.52 15.15 18.14
C THR A 445 -2.08 14.63 18.04
N ALA A 446 -1.09 15.46 18.39
CA ALA A 446 0.31 15.08 18.41
C ALA A 446 0.62 14.04 19.49
N ASN A 447 0.09 14.21 20.71
CA ASN A 447 0.22 13.26 21.81
C ASN A 447 -0.39 11.91 21.47
N TYR A 448 -1.54 11.90 20.80
CA TYR A 448 -2.17 10.66 20.34
C TYR A 448 -1.29 9.86 19.38
N MET A 449 -0.73 10.51 18.36
CA MET A 449 0.22 9.88 17.44
C MET A 449 1.47 9.36 18.16
N GLN A 450 1.99 10.13 19.12
CA GLN A 450 3.11 9.73 19.96
C GLN A 450 2.79 8.46 20.78
N LEU A 451 1.60 8.40 21.40
CA LEU A 451 1.14 7.25 22.18
C LEU A 451 1.01 5.99 21.32
N LEU A 452 0.50 6.10 20.09
CA LEU A 452 0.41 4.96 19.16
C LEU A 452 1.81 4.44 18.81
N LYS A 453 2.74 5.35 18.44
CA LYS A 453 4.14 5.01 18.13
C LYS A 453 4.82 4.32 19.30
N GLU A 454 4.79 4.93 20.48
CA GLU A 454 5.41 4.38 21.70
C GLU A 454 4.81 3.02 22.09
N SER A 455 3.50 2.87 21.99
CA SER A 455 2.84 1.60 22.30
C SER A 455 3.24 0.50 21.31
N ALA A 456 3.37 0.81 20.02
CA ALA A 456 3.83 -0.15 19.01
C ALA A 456 5.31 -0.53 19.23
N ARG A 457 6.18 0.46 19.49
CA ARG A 457 7.60 0.23 19.84
C ARG A 457 7.73 -0.64 21.09
N LYS A 458 6.97 -0.36 22.14
CA LYS A 458 6.96 -1.15 23.38
C LYS A 458 6.49 -2.59 23.15
N ALA A 459 5.63 -2.83 22.17
CA ALA A 459 5.15 -4.15 21.79
C ALA A 459 6.11 -4.92 20.86
N GLY A 460 7.25 -4.31 20.48
CA GLY A 460 8.32 -4.97 19.71
C GLY A 460 8.33 -4.66 18.21
N ILE A 461 7.49 -3.73 17.73
CA ILE A 461 7.60 -3.25 16.36
C ILE A 461 8.91 -2.47 16.22
N ASP A 462 9.84 -2.93 15.39
CA ASP A 462 11.18 -2.33 15.19
C ASP A 462 11.47 -1.93 13.73
N VAL A 463 10.53 -2.19 12.81
CA VAL A 463 10.54 -1.69 11.42
C VAL A 463 10.11 -0.22 11.33
N PRO A 464 10.36 0.49 10.21
CA PRO A 464 9.89 1.85 10.04
C PRO A 464 8.38 1.99 10.27
N VAL A 465 8.03 2.91 11.17
CA VAL A 465 6.64 3.32 11.37
C VAL A 465 6.34 4.45 10.40
N PHE A 466 5.22 4.35 9.69
CA PHE A 466 4.81 5.35 8.72
C PHE A 466 3.41 5.91 8.94
N HIS A 467 3.13 7.03 8.29
CA HIS A 467 1.82 7.65 8.21
C HIS A 467 1.51 8.06 6.77
N ASN A 468 0.23 8.03 6.42
CA ASN A 468 -0.31 8.44 5.14
C ASN A 468 -1.10 9.75 5.27
N ALA A 469 -0.55 10.85 4.77
CA ALA A 469 -1.25 12.14 4.75
C ALA A 469 -2.43 12.08 3.76
N PRO A 470 -3.60 12.64 4.10
CA PRO A 470 -4.83 12.47 3.30
C PRO A 470 -4.79 13.10 1.90
N ASN A 471 -3.88 14.03 1.66
CA ASN A 471 -3.68 14.70 0.38
C ASN A 471 -2.50 15.69 0.47
N THR A 472 -2.12 16.23 -0.69
CA THR A 472 -1.04 17.21 -0.86
C THR A 472 -1.28 18.58 -0.21
N ARG A 473 -2.44 18.81 0.43
CA ARG A 473 -2.73 20.03 1.21
C ARG A 473 -2.38 19.89 2.70
N THR A 474 -1.91 18.72 3.14
CA THR A 474 -1.61 18.43 4.54
C THR A 474 -0.11 18.21 4.74
N PHE A 475 0.53 19.02 5.60
CA PHE A 475 1.94 18.89 5.98
C PHE A 475 2.03 18.47 7.47
N SER A 476 2.35 17.21 7.76
CA SER A 476 2.41 16.70 9.15
C SER A 476 3.26 15.43 9.27
N TRP A 477 3.72 15.11 10.47
CA TRP A 477 4.36 13.86 10.91
C TRP A 477 5.76 13.57 10.35
N SER A 478 6.23 14.39 9.42
CA SER A 478 7.56 14.29 8.83
C SER A 478 8.62 14.94 9.73
N ASN A 479 9.68 14.19 10.01
CA ASN A 479 10.88 14.71 10.65
C ASN A 479 11.66 15.71 9.78
N ASP A 480 11.42 15.75 8.47
CA ASP A 480 12.00 16.77 7.59
C ASP A 480 11.21 18.09 7.64
N PHE A 481 9.91 18.02 7.88
CA PHE A 481 9.06 19.21 7.94
C PHE A 481 9.29 20.01 9.22
N GLU A 482 9.28 19.33 10.37
CA GLU A 482 9.71 19.87 11.66
C GLU A 482 10.39 18.75 12.48
N ARG A 483 11.68 18.89 12.77
CA ARG A 483 12.45 17.83 13.42
C ARG A 483 12.03 17.65 14.87
N ASN A 484 11.90 16.40 15.32
CA ASN A 484 11.56 16.02 16.69
C ASN A 484 10.21 16.57 17.19
N ALA A 485 9.29 16.93 16.29
CA ALA A 485 7.94 17.27 16.68
C ALA A 485 7.23 16.04 17.25
N THR A 486 6.41 16.25 18.29
CA THR A 486 5.66 15.17 18.94
C THR A 486 4.79 14.43 17.92
N GLY A 487 4.85 13.09 17.95
CA GLY A 487 4.09 12.22 17.07
C GLY A 487 4.69 12.02 15.68
N ASN A 488 5.87 12.57 15.38
CA ASN A 488 6.54 12.31 14.11
C ASN A 488 6.81 10.81 13.89
N VAL A 489 6.56 10.38 12.67
CA VAL A 489 6.82 9.01 12.19
C VAL A 489 8.20 8.93 11.55
N ASP A 490 8.65 7.73 11.23
CA ASP A 490 9.96 7.52 10.62
C ASP A 490 9.88 7.82 9.12
N VAL A 491 8.75 7.45 8.50
CA VAL A 491 8.46 7.69 7.09
C VAL A 491 7.11 8.37 6.93
N THR A 492 7.02 9.44 6.15
CA THR A 492 5.74 10.06 5.79
C THR A 492 5.45 9.85 4.31
N GLY A 493 4.26 9.37 4.00
CA GLY A 493 3.74 9.34 2.63
C GLY A 493 2.52 10.25 2.47
N VAL A 494 2.08 10.42 1.23
CA VAL A 494 0.85 11.16 0.90
C VAL A 494 -0.04 10.36 -0.02
N ASP A 495 -1.33 10.35 0.30
CA ASP A 495 -2.34 9.69 -0.50
C ASP A 495 -2.81 10.60 -1.64
N SER A 496 -3.23 9.99 -2.74
CA SER A 496 -3.77 10.74 -3.87
C SER A 496 -4.82 9.96 -4.67
N TYR A 497 -5.97 10.63 -4.82
CA TYR A 497 -7.11 10.20 -5.62
C TYR A 497 -7.42 11.24 -6.72
N PRO A 498 -6.56 11.37 -7.74
CA PRO A 498 -6.60 12.48 -8.68
C PRO A 498 -7.87 12.51 -9.55
N SER A 499 -8.45 11.35 -9.87
CA SER A 499 -9.67 11.22 -10.68
C SER A 499 -10.93 10.98 -9.83
N CYS A 500 -10.98 11.54 -8.61
CA CYS A 500 -12.07 11.37 -7.64
C CYS A 500 -12.15 9.97 -7.02
N TRP A 501 -12.18 9.86 -5.69
CA TRP A 501 -12.23 8.59 -4.95
C TRP A 501 -13.62 7.91 -4.96
N SER A 502 -14.63 8.56 -5.55
CA SER A 502 -16.02 8.11 -5.62
C SER A 502 -16.50 8.03 -7.07
N CYS A 503 -17.38 7.08 -7.38
CA CYS A 503 -18.11 7.08 -8.66
C CYS A 503 -19.14 8.22 -8.77
N ASN A 504 -19.39 8.97 -7.69
CA ASN A 504 -20.14 10.21 -7.71
C ASN A 504 -19.17 11.40 -7.67
N LEU A 505 -18.97 12.04 -8.82
CA LEU A 505 -17.98 13.11 -9.01
C LEU A 505 -18.23 14.34 -8.12
N ASP A 506 -19.49 14.60 -7.76
CA ASP A 506 -19.86 15.75 -6.91
C ASP A 506 -19.22 15.67 -5.52
N GLU A 507 -18.96 14.46 -5.01
CA GLU A 507 -18.34 14.23 -3.69
C GLU A 507 -16.89 14.72 -3.64
N CYS A 508 -16.23 14.86 -4.79
CA CYS A 508 -14.81 15.17 -4.85
C CYS A 508 -14.49 16.65 -5.06
N THR A 509 -15.48 17.46 -5.40
CA THR A 509 -15.28 18.86 -5.80
C THR A 509 -14.59 19.70 -4.72
N GLY A 510 -14.94 19.47 -3.45
CA GLY A 510 -14.36 20.21 -2.31
C GLY A 510 -12.87 19.91 -2.07
N THR A 511 -12.43 18.69 -2.36
CA THR A 511 -11.05 18.24 -2.12
C THR A 511 -10.17 18.39 -3.35
N ASN A 512 -10.68 18.09 -4.55
CA ASN A 512 -9.90 18.11 -5.78
C ASN A 512 -10.07 19.40 -6.59
N GLY A 513 -11.09 20.21 -6.29
CA GLY A 513 -11.55 21.29 -7.19
C GLY A 513 -12.46 20.74 -8.28
N GLU A 514 -12.63 21.49 -9.37
CA GLU A 514 -13.39 21.03 -10.54
C GLU A 514 -12.81 19.71 -11.06
N TYR A 515 -13.68 18.70 -11.27
CA TYR A 515 -13.26 17.42 -11.83
C TYR A 515 -12.87 17.58 -13.30
N VAL A 516 -11.62 17.23 -13.62
CA VAL A 516 -11.10 17.18 -14.98
C VAL A 516 -10.53 15.77 -15.22
N PRO A 517 -11.16 14.96 -16.10
CA PRO A 517 -10.66 13.62 -16.43
C PRO A 517 -9.20 13.64 -16.87
N TYR A 518 -8.42 12.67 -16.38
CA TYR A 518 -7.00 12.49 -16.74
C TYR A 518 -6.10 13.71 -16.43
N ASN A 519 -6.50 14.55 -15.48
CA ASN A 519 -5.68 15.65 -15.01
C ASN A 519 -4.65 15.17 -13.98
N ILE A 520 -3.37 15.38 -14.27
CA ILE A 520 -2.25 14.95 -13.42
C ILE A 520 -1.95 16.01 -12.35
N GLN A 521 -1.62 15.56 -11.14
CA GLN A 521 -1.20 16.44 -10.03
C GLN A 521 0.33 16.50 -9.88
N ASP A 522 0.81 17.53 -9.18
CA ASP A 522 2.24 17.76 -8.95
C ASP A 522 2.71 17.28 -7.56
N TYR A 523 3.34 16.10 -7.51
CA TYR A 523 3.77 15.49 -6.23
C TYR A 523 5.20 15.84 -5.84
N VAL A 524 6.11 16.03 -6.79
CA VAL A 524 7.53 16.35 -6.52
C VAL A 524 7.68 17.64 -5.71
N THR A 525 6.86 18.65 -5.98
CA THR A 525 6.87 19.93 -5.23
C THR A 525 6.40 19.72 -3.79
N TYR A 526 5.42 18.84 -3.57
CA TYR A 526 4.97 18.47 -2.24
C TYR A 526 6.08 17.77 -1.45
N PHE A 527 6.69 16.73 -2.01
CA PHE A 527 7.75 15.97 -1.32
C PHE A 527 9.00 16.81 -1.06
N ASN A 528 9.43 17.65 -2.01
CA ASN A 528 10.54 18.60 -1.80
C ASN A 528 10.31 19.55 -0.61
N LYS A 529 9.06 19.81 -0.24
CA LYS A 529 8.70 20.63 0.91
C LYS A 529 8.49 19.80 2.19
N GLN A 530 7.81 18.66 2.08
CA GLN A 530 7.37 17.86 3.22
C GLN A 530 8.44 16.89 3.73
N SER A 531 9.14 16.21 2.81
CA SER A 531 10.07 15.11 3.12
C SER A 531 11.21 15.00 2.10
N PRO A 532 12.00 16.08 1.87
CA PRO A 532 13.05 16.12 0.86
C PRO A 532 14.20 15.12 1.07
N ARG A 533 14.33 14.49 2.25
CA ARG A 533 15.37 13.48 2.54
C ARG A 533 14.82 12.06 2.52
N GLN A 534 13.56 11.86 2.15
CA GLN A 534 12.90 10.56 2.13
C GLN A 534 12.49 10.18 0.70
N PRO A 535 12.48 8.87 0.37
CA PRO A 535 11.89 8.41 -0.87
C PRO A 535 10.45 8.88 -1.02
N HIS A 536 10.07 9.33 -2.22
CA HIS A 536 8.70 9.71 -2.52
C HIS A 536 7.78 8.48 -2.40
N PHE A 537 6.92 8.51 -1.39
CA PHE A 537 6.06 7.40 -1.02
C PHE A 537 4.58 7.80 -1.09
N LEU A 538 3.81 7.06 -1.90
CA LEU A 538 2.36 7.15 -1.97
C LEU A 538 1.73 5.89 -1.36
N PRO A 539 1.33 5.91 -0.07
CA PRO A 539 0.77 4.75 0.62
C PRO A 539 -0.63 4.36 0.14
N GLU A 540 -1.41 5.32 -0.37
CA GLU A 540 -2.60 5.08 -1.16
C GLU A 540 -2.57 5.93 -2.43
N PHE A 541 -2.32 5.28 -3.56
CA PHE A 541 -2.55 5.85 -4.87
C PHE A 541 -3.75 5.19 -5.52
N GLN A 542 -4.57 5.98 -6.21
CA GLN A 542 -5.82 5.53 -6.79
C GLN A 542 -5.67 4.28 -7.68
N GLY A 543 -6.13 3.15 -7.13
CA GLY A 543 -6.34 1.88 -7.81
C GLY A 543 -7.77 1.73 -8.36
N GLY A 544 -8.69 2.61 -7.98
CA GLY A 544 -10.11 2.56 -8.33
C GLY A 544 -10.92 3.67 -7.63
N SER A 545 -12.23 3.49 -7.49
CA SER A 545 -13.11 4.36 -6.70
C SER A 545 -14.25 3.55 -6.07
N TYR A 546 -14.70 3.95 -4.88
CA TYR A 546 -15.88 3.32 -4.30
C TYR A 546 -17.13 3.70 -5.08
N ASN A 547 -18.16 2.85 -5.02
CA ASN A 547 -19.44 3.09 -5.68
C ASN A 547 -20.53 3.36 -4.64
N PRO A 548 -21.09 4.59 -4.57
CA PRO A 548 -22.12 4.89 -3.59
C PRO A 548 -23.47 4.23 -3.94
N TRP A 549 -24.43 4.21 -3.01
CA TRP A 549 -25.76 3.59 -3.25
C TRP A 549 -26.41 4.04 -4.56
N GLY A 550 -26.42 5.35 -4.85
CA GLY A 550 -26.98 5.91 -6.08
C GLY A 550 -26.05 5.89 -7.30
N GLY A 551 -24.88 5.26 -7.19
CA GLY A 551 -23.88 5.19 -8.25
C GLY A 551 -24.25 4.22 -9.38
N PRO A 552 -23.45 4.19 -10.47
CA PRO A 552 -23.71 3.35 -11.64
C PRO A 552 -23.72 1.84 -11.32
N GLU A 553 -24.49 1.07 -12.08
CA GLU A 553 -24.43 -0.40 -12.02
C GLU A 553 -23.02 -0.89 -12.36
N GLY A 554 -22.42 -1.70 -11.48
CA GLY A 554 -21.10 -2.29 -11.72
C GLY A 554 -19.90 -1.35 -11.49
N GLY A 555 -20.11 -0.13 -10.96
CA GLY A 555 -19.04 0.83 -10.69
C GLY A 555 -18.74 1.78 -11.84
N CYS A 556 -17.59 2.46 -11.82
CA CYS A 556 -17.23 3.54 -12.74
C CYS A 556 -15.91 3.27 -13.49
N PRO A 557 -15.81 2.19 -14.30
CA PRO A 557 -14.56 1.83 -14.98
C PRO A 557 -14.15 2.79 -16.11
N GLY A 558 -15.00 3.75 -16.49
CA GLY A 558 -14.76 4.67 -17.63
C GLY A 558 -13.45 5.45 -17.50
N ASP A 559 -13.38 6.39 -16.57
CA ASP A 559 -12.20 7.24 -16.36
C ASP A 559 -11.15 6.60 -15.42
N ILE A 560 -11.35 5.33 -15.05
CA ILE A 560 -10.49 4.59 -14.12
C ILE A 560 -10.07 3.22 -14.71
N GLY A 561 -10.14 3.09 -16.04
CA GLY A 561 -9.80 1.87 -16.78
C GLY A 561 -8.30 1.73 -17.11
N PRO A 562 -7.95 1.01 -18.18
CA PRO A 562 -6.55 0.81 -18.57
C PRO A 562 -5.83 2.10 -18.97
N ASP A 563 -6.49 3.09 -19.57
CA ASP A 563 -5.82 4.34 -19.96
C ASP A 563 -5.49 5.20 -18.73
N PHE A 564 -6.34 5.17 -17.69
CA PHE A 564 -6.01 5.73 -16.37
C PHE A 564 -4.74 5.09 -15.80
N ALA A 565 -4.70 3.75 -15.73
CA ALA A 565 -3.53 3.03 -15.24
C ALA A 565 -2.28 3.33 -16.08
N ASN A 566 -2.43 3.51 -17.40
CA ASN A 566 -1.31 3.81 -18.28
C ASN A 566 -0.68 5.17 -17.96
N ILE A 567 -1.47 6.24 -17.97
CA ILE A 567 -0.94 7.61 -17.83
C ILE A 567 -0.54 7.94 -16.40
N PHE A 568 -1.39 7.65 -15.41
CA PHE A 568 -1.13 8.06 -14.03
C PHE A 568 0.04 7.30 -13.42
N TYR A 569 0.12 5.98 -13.60
CA TYR A 569 1.17 5.18 -12.95
C TYR A 569 2.56 5.44 -13.57
N ARG A 570 2.64 5.75 -14.87
CA ARG A 570 3.91 6.15 -15.50
C ARG A 570 4.32 7.57 -15.11
N ASP A 571 3.37 8.48 -14.95
CA ASP A 571 3.67 9.84 -14.48
C ASP A 571 4.24 9.83 -13.05
N LEU A 572 3.86 8.88 -12.20
CA LEU A 572 4.50 8.72 -10.89
C LEU A 572 6.03 8.50 -11.00
N LEU A 573 6.53 7.84 -12.05
CA LEU A 573 7.98 7.77 -12.31
C LEU A 573 8.54 9.15 -12.64
N ALA A 574 7.85 9.92 -13.49
CA ALA A 574 8.23 11.31 -13.81
C ALA A 574 8.24 12.23 -12.58
N GLN A 575 7.51 11.86 -11.53
CA GLN A 575 7.45 12.54 -10.24
C GLN A 575 8.43 11.95 -9.21
N GLN A 576 9.37 11.09 -9.64
CA GLN A 576 10.39 10.43 -8.83
C GLN A 576 9.84 9.51 -7.72
N ALA A 577 8.59 9.05 -7.83
CA ALA A 577 8.05 8.07 -6.90
C ALA A 577 8.78 6.73 -7.06
N THR A 578 9.30 6.20 -5.95
CA THR A 578 9.93 4.88 -5.88
C THR A 578 9.22 3.94 -4.90
N ALA A 579 8.20 4.43 -4.20
CA ALA A 579 7.30 3.62 -3.40
C ALA A 579 5.83 4.01 -3.66
N ILE A 580 5.05 3.07 -4.18
CA ILE A 580 3.67 3.27 -4.60
C ILE A 580 2.84 2.10 -4.10
N SER A 581 1.69 2.36 -3.48
CA SER A 581 0.72 1.33 -3.12
C SER A 581 -0.66 1.63 -3.72
N LEU A 582 -1.21 0.72 -4.52
CA LEU A 582 -2.49 0.93 -5.18
C LEU A 582 -3.66 0.61 -4.25
N TYR A 583 -4.49 1.61 -3.98
CA TYR A 583 -5.72 1.48 -3.21
C TYR A 583 -6.95 1.58 -4.15
N MET A 584 -7.67 0.52 -4.47
CA MET A 584 -7.43 -0.89 -4.16
C MET A 584 -6.73 -1.63 -5.30
N MET A 585 -5.96 -2.68 -4.98
CA MET A 585 -5.57 -3.72 -5.93
C MET A 585 -6.65 -4.79 -6.05
N TYR A 586 -7.26 -5.16 -4.93
CA TYR A 586 -8.49 -5.95 -4.84
C TYR A 586 -9.37 -5.37 -3.74
N GLY A 587 -10.58 -4.95 -4.07
CA GLY A 587 -11.47 -4.37 -3.06
C GLY A 587 -12.28 -5.41 -2.27
N GLY A 588 -12.97 -6.35 -2.94
CA GLY A 588 -13.77 -7.41 -2.31
C GLY A 588 -15.21 -7.02 -2.00
N THR A 589 -15.81 -7.63 -0.98
CA THR A 589 -17.24 -7.48 -0.65
C THR A 589 -17.43 -6.94 0.77
N ASN A 590 -18.28 -5.93 0.93
CA ASN A 590 -18.84 -5.54 2.23
C ASN A 590 -19.95 -6.51 2.66
N TRP A 591 -19.60 -7.79 2.88
CA TRP A 591 -20.55 -8.77 3.41
C TRP A 591 -21.03 -8.36 4.80
N GLY A 592 -22.13 -8.92 5.29
CA GLY A 592 -22.73 -8.46 6.55
C GLY A 592 -23.03 -6.95 6.53
N TRP A 593 -22.76 -6.32 7.67
CA TRP A 593 -22.97 -4.89 7.91
C TRP A 593 -21.63 -4.12 8.00
N PHE A 594 -20.64 -4.53 7.20
CA PHE A 594 -19.30 -3.94 7.18
C PHE A 594 -19.22 -2.55 6.55
N ALA A 595 -20.08 -2.22 5.59
CA ALA A 595 -20.01 -0.93 4.90
C ALA A 595 -20.37 0.23 5.85
N CYS A 596 -19.70 1.37 5.67
CA CYS A 596 -20.28 2.64 6.10
C CYS A 596 -21.48 3.03 5.19
N PRO A 597 -22.33 3.99 5.60
CA PRO A 597 -23.58 4.26 4.89
C PRO A 597 -23.46 4.73 3.44
N VAL A 598 -22.31 5.26 3.02
CA VAL A 598 -22.14 5.79 1.66
C VAL A 598 -22.03 4.69 0.60
N VAL A 599 -21.52 3.51 0.94
CA VAL A 599 -21.26 2.41 0.00
C VAL A 599 -22.24 1.25 0.20
N ALA A 600 -22.57 0.55 -0.89
CA ALA A 600 -23.42 -0.64 -0.87
C ALA A 600 -22.64 -1.92 -0.52
N THR A 601 -23.12 -3.09 -0.99
CA THR A 601 -22.49 -4.39 -0.67
C THR A 601 -21.20 -4.58 -1.45
N SER A 602 -21.19 -4.26 -2.74
CA SER A 602 -19.97 -4.40 -3.55
C SER A 602 -18.90 -3.41 -3.08
N TYR A 603 -17.68 -3.92 -2.99
CA TYR A 603 -16.48 -3.09 -2.92
C TYR A 603 -15.51 -3.48 -4.05
N ASP A 604 -16.03 -3.80 -5.24
CA ASP A 604 -15.20 -4.09 -6.45
C ASP A 604 -14.20 -2.98 -6.73
N TYR A 605 -14.62 -1.74 -6.47
CA TYR A 605 -13.81 -0.54 -6.54
C TYR A 605 -13.37 -0.18 -7.98
N SER A 606 -13.81 -0.91 -9.01
CA SER A 606 -13.19 -0.86 -10.35
C SER A 606 -11.67 -1.13 -10.27
N SER A 607 -11.25 -1.96 -9.32
CA SER A 607 -9.85 -2.27 -9.06
C SER A 607 -9.26 -3.22 -10.11
N PRO A 608 -7.92 -3.34 -10.22
CA PRO A 608 -7.30 -4.28 -11.15
C PRO A 608 -7.79 -5.73 -11.01
N ILE A 609 -8.03 -6.21 -9.79
CA ILE A 609 -8.65 -7.51 -9.54
C ILE A 609 -10.11 -7.26 -9.13
N SER A 610 -11.05 -7.70 -9.95
CA SER A 610 -12.48 -7.55 -9.68
C SER A 610 -12.93 -8.30 -8.42
N GLU A 611 -14.08 -7.94 -7.86
CA GLU A 611 -14.67 -8.51 -6.64
C GLU A 611 -14.77 -10.05 -6.68
N ASN A 612 -15.13 -10.60 -7.85
CA ASN A 612 -15.20 -12.04 -8.09
C ASN A 612 -13.84 -12.70 -8.36
N ARG A 613 -12.73 -11.97 -8.18
CA ARG A 613 -11.32 -12.34 -8.38
C ARG A 613 -10.86 -12.42 -9.84
N ALA A 614 -11.68 -12.02 -10.81
CA ALA A 614 -11.24 -11.93 -12.20
C ALA A 614 -10.22 -10.79 -12.42
N ILE A 615 -9.25 -11.00 -13.31
CA ILE A 615 -8.34 -9.97 -13.83
C ILE A 615 -8.75 -9.53 -15.24
N TRP A 616 -8.57 -8.24 -15.53
CA TRP A 616 -9.02 -7.58 -16.76
C TRP A 616 -7.95 -6.60 -17.32
N ASP A 617 -8.29 -5.83 -18.35
CA ASP A 617 -7.32 -4.97 -19.07
C ASP A 617 -6.54 -3.99 -18.17
N LYS A 618 -7.17 -3.45 -17.12
CA LYS A 618 -6.50 -2.57 -16.16
C LYS A 618 -5.40 -3.29 -15.38
N TYR A 619 -5.63 -4.53 -14.96
CA TYR A 619 -4.61 -5.37 -14.33
C TYR A 619 -3.44 -5.61 -15.28
N TYR A 620 -3.71 -5.95 -16.54
CA TYR A 620 -2.65 -6.21 -17.50
C TYR A 620 -1.84 -4.95 -17.85
N GLU A 621 -2.48 -3.79 -17.91
CA GLU A 621 -1.78 -2.52 -18.08
C GLU A 621 -0.90 -2.20 -16.87
N THR A 622 -1.42 -2.38 -15.66
CA THR A 622 -0.67 -2.20 -14.40
C THR A 622 0.54 -3.15 -14.34
N LYS A 623 0.36 -4.42 -14.74
CA LYS A 623 1.43 -5.42 -14.86
C LYS A 623 2.53 -4.96 -15.82
N SER A 624 2.17 -4.29 -16.92
CA SER A 624 3.17 -3.86 -17.91
C SER A 624 4.22 -2.92 -17.33
N LEU A 625 3.81 -2.02 -16.44
CA LEU A 625 4.71 -1.10 -15.73
C LEU A 625 5.45 -1.78 -14.59
N THR A 626 4.77 -2.60 -13.79
CA THR A 626 5.37 -3.23 -12.61
C THR A 626 6.38 -4.33 -12.96
N LEU A 627 6.20 -5.07 -14.05
CA LEU A 627 7.25 -5.94 -14.59
C LEU A 627 8.49 -5.16 -15.07
N PHE A 628 8.29 -3.94 -15.56
CA PHE A 628 9.38 -3.07 -16.00
C PHE A 628 10.16 -2.51 -14.81
N THR A 629 9.50 -1.91 -13.82
CA THR A 629 10.16 -1.35 -12.63
C THR A 629 10.96 -2.40 -11.86
N ARG A 630 10.49 -3.66 -11.86
CA ARG A 630 11.20 -4.80 -11.27
C ARG A 630 12.57 -5.09 -11.88
N VAL A 631 12.76 -4.83 -13.19
CA VAL A 631 14.03 -5.11 -13.89
C VAL A 631 14.84 -3.85 -14.23
N ALA A 632 14.22 -2.68 -14.14
CA ALA A 632 14.85 -1.39 -14.35
C ALA A 632 15.53 -0.89 -13.06
N HIS A 633 16.50 -1.66 -12.55
CA HIS A 633 17.18 -1.38 -11.28
C HIS A 633 17.75 0.05 -11.19
N ASP A 634 18.19 0.60 -12.31
CA ASP A 634 18.72 1.95 -12.41
C ASP A 634 17.70 3.05 -12.02
N LEU A 635 16.38 2.78 -12.10
CA LEU A 635 15.32 3.73 -11.68
C LEU A 635 15.42 4.11 -10.20
N THR A 636 15.94 3.20 -9.37
CA THR A 636 15.94 3.36 -7.90
C THR A 636 16.91 4.44 -7.40
N LYS A 637 17.74 5.00 -8.28
CA LYS A 637 18.70 6.07 -7.99
C LYS A 637 18.75 7.12 -9.09
N THR A 638 17.57 7.50 -9.60
CA THR A 638 17.45 8.57 -10.61
C THR A 638 17.05 9.91 -10.02
N ILE A 639 17.57 10.98 -10.61
CA ILE A 639 17.10 12.34 -10.41
C ILE A 639 16.35 12.85 -11.64
N ARG A 640 15.37 13.74 -11.44
CA ARG A 640 14.72 14.44 -12.56
C ARG A 640 15.58 15.61 -13.03
N VAL A 641 16.19 15.44 -14.21
CA VAL A 641 17.10 16.44 -14.82
C VAL A 641 16.32 17.54 -15.51
N THR A 642 15.27 17.18 -16.24
CA THR A 642 14.46 18.11 -17.05
C THR A 642 13.00 17.65 -17.02
N ASN A 643 12.07 18.60 -17.09
CA ASN A 643 10.66 18.35 -17.40
C ASN A 643 10.20 19.44 -18.39
N SER A 644 10.21 19.13 -19.69
CA SER A 644 10.04 20.14 -20.73
C SER A 644 9.56 19.57 -22.05
N THR A 645 8.78 20.38 -22.79
CA THR A 645 8.40 20.11 -24.18
C THR A 645 9.58 20.24 -25.15
N SER A 646 10.66 20.93 -24.76
CA SER A 646 11.85 21.14 -25.60
C SER A 646 12.65 19.86 -25.91
N LEU A 647 12.39 18.76 -25.20
CA LEU A 647 12.95 17.44 -25.51
C LEU A 647 12.15 16.74 -26.63
N SER A 648 10.99 17.25 -27.00
CA SER A 648 10.15 16.76 -28.09
C SER A 648 10.28 17.66 -29.32
N THR A 649 10.10 17.09 -30.52
CA THR A 649 9.86 17.88 -31.74
C THR A 649 8.40 18.33 -31.90
N ASN A 650 7.54 18.01 -30.93
CA ASN A 650 6.13 18.38 -30.89
C ASN A 650 5.85 19.00 -29.51
N ASP A 651 5.52 20.29 -29.49
CA ASP A 651 5.29 21.06 -28.26
C ASP A 651 4.05 20.60 -27.47
N ALA A 652 3.18 19.78 -28.06
CA ALA A 652 2.07 19.15 -27.35
C ALA A 652 2.53 18.02 -26.39
N ILE A 653 3.80 17.61 -26.46
CA ILE A 653 4.35 16.49 -25.69
C ILE A 653 5.33 17.00 -24.65
N LEU A 654 5.01 16.76 -23.38
CA LEU A 654 5.89 17.00 -22.24
C LEU A 654 6.72 15.75 -21.96
N ILE A 655 8.01 15.96 -21.68
CA ILE A 655 8.95 14.88 -21.41
C ILE A 655 9.71 15.18 -20.13
N SER A 656 9.65 14.24 -19.19
CA SER A 656 10.50 14.22 -18.00
C SER A 656 11.70 13.30 -18.22
N GLU A 657 12.91 13.85 -18.13
CA GLU A 657 14.17 13.10 -18.15
C GLU A 657 14.57 12.72 -16.72
N LEU A 658 14.52 11.42 -16.41
CA LEU A 658 15.09 10.84 -15.20
C LEU A 658 16.45 10.24 -15.55
N ARG A 659 17.50 10.62 -14.83
CA ARG A 659 18.86 10.13 -15.09
C ARG A 659 19.45 9.54 -13.83
N HIS A 660 20.04 8.36 -13.95
CA HIS A 660 20.79 7.75 -12.86
C HIS A 660 22.03 8.60 -12.60
N GLU A 661 22.31 8.84 -11.31
CA GLU A 661 23.39 9.73 -10.89
C GLU A 661 24.81 9.25 -11.26
N GLU A 662 25.00 7.97 -11.63
CA GLU A 662 26.33 7.34 -11.63
C GLU A 662 26.68 6.61 -12.93
N ASN A 663 25.71 6.17 -13.74
CA ASN A 663 25.96 5.23 -14.84
C ASN A 663 25.34 5.62 -16.21
N ASP A 664 24.99 6.90 -16.40
CA ASP A 664 24.39 7.47 -17.62
C ASP A 664 23.06 6.85 -18.09
N ALA A 665 22.54 5.81 -17.41
CA ALA A 665 21.21 5.28 -17.64
C ALA A 665 20.18 6.40 -17.46
N ALA A 666 19.20 6.46 -18.34
CA ALA A 666 18.14 7.45 -18.25
C ALA A 666 16.81 6.93 -18.80
N PHE A 667 15.73 7.52 -18.31
CA PHE A 667 14.34 7.18 -18.63
C PHE A 667 13.61 8.47 -18.96
N TYR A 668 13.07 8.53 -20.18
CA TYR A 668 12.30 9.66 -20.66
C TYR A 668 10.82 9.30 -20.58
N VAL A 669 10.11 9.88 -19.61
CA VAL A 669 8.67 9.69 -19.45
C VAL A 669 7.95 10.74 -20.27
N ALA A 670 7.33 10.31 -21.37
CA ALA A 670 6.62 11.16 -22.31
C ALA A 670 5.11 11.09 -22.09
N ARG A 671 4.42 12.23 -22.16
CA ARG A 671 2.96 12.34 -22.14
C ARG A 671 2.52 13.60 -22.88
N HIS A 672 1.21 13.75 -23.12
CA HIS A 672 0.67 15.06 -23.50
C HIS A 672 0.98 16.10 -22.41
N ASP A 673 1.39 17.30 -22.80
CA ASP A 673 1.63 18.42 -21.89
C ASP A 673 0.34 18.79 -21.14
N HIS A 674 -0.74 18.98 -21.89
CA HIS A 674 -2.10 18.96 -21.38
C HIS A 674 -2.57 17.50 -21.22
N SER A 675 -2.39 16.93 -20.03
CA SER A 675 -2.67 15.51 -19.77
C SER A 675 -4.10 15.04 -20.08
N PRO A 676 -5.17 15.88 -20.01
CA PRO A 676 -6.50 15.49 -20.45
C PRO A 676 -6.67 15.29 -21.97
N SER A 677 -5.65 15.61 -22.79
CA SER A 677 -5.75 15.47 -24.24
C SER A 677 -6.08 14.03 -24.66
N GLY A 678 -7.13 13.91 -25.47
CA GLY A 678 -7.51 12.68 -26.15
C GLY A 678 -6.91 12.51 -27.55
N THR A 679 -6.01 13.41 -27.98
CA THR A 679 -5.46 13.40 -29.35
C THR A 679 -4.42 12.32 -29.55
N LYS A 680 -4.21 11.94 -30.82
CA LYS A 680 -3.09 11.11 -31.21
C LYS A 680 -1.98 12.01 -31.74
N GLU A 681 -0.85 12.01 -31.05
CA GLU A 681 0.31 12.82 -31.39
C GLU A 681 1.47 11.95 -31.86
N THR A 682 2.36 12.56 -32.64
CA THR A 682 3.63 11.96 -33.02
C THR A 682 4.77 12.93 -32.80
N PHE A 683 5.95 12.40 -32.45
CA PHE A 683 7.12 13.21 -32.14
C PHE A 683 8.43 12.44 -32.33
N LYS A 684 9.53 13.18 -32.37
CA LYS A 684 10.87 12.65 -32.10
C LYS A 684 11.35 13.19 -30.76
N LEU A 685 12.17 12.40 -30.08
CA LEU A 685 12.72 12.69 -28.76
C LEU A 685 14.20 13.04 -28.87
N HIS A 686 14.60 14.15 -28.28
CA HIS A 686 15.99 14.54 -28.05
C HIS A 686 16.50 13.84 -26.79
N VAL A 687 17.47 12.95 -26.95
CA VAL A 687 18.09 12.19 -25.85
C VAL A 687 19.58 12.47 -25.72
N LYS A 688 20.11 12.29 -24.51
CA LYS A 688 21.54 12.18 -24.25
C LYS A 688 21.86 10.73 -23.89
N THR A 689 22.73 10.11 -24.69
CA THR A 689 23.23 8.75 -24.46
C THR A 689 24.74 8.76 -24.22
N SER A 690 25.31 7.59 -23.89
CA SER A 690 26.76 7.39 -23.83
C SER A 690 27.49 7.65 -25.15
N GLU A 691 26.78 7.71 -26.28
CA GLU A 691 27.34 8.05 -27.60
C GLU A 691 27.09 9.51 -28.00
N GLY A 692 26.52 10.32 -27.10
CA GLY A 692 26.27 11.75 -27.30
C GLY A 692 24.78 12.08 -27.43
N LYS A 693 24.50 13.30 -27.91
CA LYS A 693 23.13 13.78 -28.11
C LYS A 693 22.56 13.23 -29.40
N LEU A 694 21.37 12.62 -29.35
CA LEU A 694 20.68 12.04 -30.49
C LEU A 694 19.24 12.55 -30.56
N THR A 695 18.64 12.51 -31.74
CA THR A 695 17.19 12.67 -31.94
C THR A 695 16.62 11.35 -32.43
N ILE A 696 15.76 10.70 -31.65
CA ILE A 696 15.23 9.37 -31.92
C ILE A 696 13.72 9.42 -32.25
N PRO A 697 13.20 8.65 -33.22
CA PRO A 697 13.93 7.74 -34.09
C PRO A 697 14.88 8.45 -35.06
N GLN A 698 16.07 7.89 -35.25
CA GLN A 698 17.15 8.43 -36.07
C GLN A 698 16.96 8.18 -37.56
N ASN A 699 16.43 7.01 -37.94
CA ASN A 699 16.37 6.61 -39.36
C ASN A 699 15.01 6.94 -39.97
N GLU A 700 13.95 6.30 -39.49
CA GLU A 700 12.60 6.44 -40.04
C GLU A 700 11.54 6.42 -38.94
N GLY A 701 10.42 7.09 -39.19
CA GLY A 701 9.26 7.09 -38.32
C GLY A 701 9.27 8.15 -37.21
N ALA A 702 8.30 8.01 -36.31
CA ALA A 702 8.09 8.85 -35.14
C ALA A 702 7.55 8.00 -33.99
N ILE A 703 7.83 8.44 -32.75
CA ILE A 703 7.15 7.92 -31.57
C ILE A 703 5.71 8.40 -31.64
N THR A 704 4.76 7.49 -31.37
CA THR A 704 3.33 7.80 -31.31
C THR A 704 2.87 7.81 -29.86
N ILE A 705 1.95 8.70 -29.50
CA ILE A 705 1.26 8.64 -28.22
C ILE A 705 -0.22 8.92 -28.46
N ASN A 706 -1.10 8.01 -28.03
CA ASN A 706 -2.54 8.23 -28.15
C ASN A 706 -3.07 9.01 -26.95
N GLY A 707 -4.33 9.42 -27.01
CA GLY A 707 -4.99 10.13 -25.91
C GLY A 707 -4.86 9.37 -24.60
N HIS A 708 -4.67 10.12 -23.51
CA HIS A 708 -4.58 9.57 -22.15
C HIS A 708 -3.50 8.47 -21.98
N GLN A 709 -2.40 8.57 -22.72
CA GLN A 709 -1.26 7.65 -22.59
C GLN A 709 0.00 8.37 -22.16
N SER A 710 0.89 7.58 -21.55
CA SER A 710 2.29 7.89 -21.29
C SER A 710 3.19 6.75 -21.76
N LYS A 711 4.46 7.03 -22.06
CA LYS A 711 5.48 6.02 -22.39
C LYS A 711 6.77 6.29 -21.62
N VAL A 712 7.43 5.22 -21.16
CA VAL A 712 8.76 5.27 -20.57
C VAL A 712 9.79 4.82 -21.61
N ILE A 713 10.59 5.76 -22.11
CA ILE A 713 11.57 5.53 -23.17
C ILE A 713 12.97 5.46 -22.55
N PRO A 714 13.60 4.28 -22.47
CA PRO A 714 14.89 4.15 -21.81
C PRO A 714 16.07 4.41 -22.76
N THR A 715 17.16 4.94 -22.21
CA THR A 715 18.47 5.06 -22.84
C THR A 715 19.55 4.53 -21.94
N ASN A 716 20.62 3.98 -22.53
CA ASN A 716 21.68 3.33 -21.77
C ASN A 716 21.14 2.24 -20.81
N PHE A 717 20.08 1.55 -21.20
CA PHE A 717 19.44 0.53 -20.38
C PHE A 717 20.25 -0.76 -20.41
N HIS A 718 20.80 -1.11 -19.25
CA HIS A 718 21.57 -2.32 -19.06
C HIS A 718 20.63 -3.51 -18.81
N PHE A 719 20.81 -4.58 -19.58
CA PHE A 719 20.11 -5.84 -19.39
C PHE A 719 21.13 -6.97 -19.50
N GLY A 720 21.47 -7.57 -18.35
CA GLY A 720 22.61 -8.47 -18.26
C GLY A 720 23.92 -7.80 -18.69
N LYS A 721 24.60 -8.36 -19.68
CA LYS A 721 25.87 -7.81 -20.21
C LYS A 721 25.67 -6.89 -21.42
N LYS A 722 24.42 -6.58 -21.77
CA LYS A 722 24.05 -5.83 -22.97
C LYS A 722 23.45 -4.49 -22.60
N THR A 723 23.52 -3.57 -23.56
CA THR A 723 23.01 -2.21 -23.39
C THR A 723 22.14 -1.84 -24.59
N LEU A 724 20.88 -1.46 -24.32
CA LEU A 724 20.09 -0.68 -25.27
C LEU A 724 20.61 0.76 -25.18
N LEU A 725 21.28 1.23 -26.22
CA LEU A 725 21.67 2.64 -26.30
C LEU A 725 20.42 3.52 -26.18
N TYR A 726 19.36 3.11 -26.87
CA TYR A 726 17.98 3.58 -26.67
C TYR A 726 16.98 2.56 -27.21
N SER A 727 15.73 2.66 -26.76
CA SER A 727 14.56 1.98 -27.36
C SER A 727 13.35 2.90 -27.30
N THR A 728 12.68 3.15 -28.43
CA THR A 728 11.40 3.87 -28.46
C THR A 728 10.22 2.98 -28.09
N ALA A 729 10.40 1.66 -28.11
CA ALA A 729 9.47 0.70 -27.53
C ALA A 729 9.74 0.57 -26.03
N GLU A 730 8.67 0.39 -25.25
CA GLU A 730 8.81 0.19 -23.80
C GLU A 730 9.39 -1.20 -23.54
N VAL A 731 10.30 -1.29 -22.56
CA VAL A 731 10.77 -2.57 -22.03
C VAL A 731 9.66 -3.11 -21.14
N LEU A 732 9.16 -4.32 -21.42
CA LEU A 732 8.23 -5.00 -20.53
C LEU A 732 8.99 -5.69 -19.39
N THR A 733 10.00 -6.49 -19.74
CA THR A 733 10.84 -7.23 -18.79
C THR A 733 12.04 -7.84 -19.52
N TYR A 734 12.98 -8.45 -18.78
CA TYR A 734 14.00 -9.34 -19.34
C TYR A 734 14.40 -10.46 -18.37
N SER A 735 15.03 -11.50 -18.91
CA SER A 735 15.63 -12.60 -18.14
C SER A 735 17.00 -13.00 -18.71
N ILE A 736 17.83 -13.62 -17.88
CA ILE A 736 19.10 -14.25 -18.29
C ILE A 736 18.94 -15.77 -18.20
N ILE A 737 18.90 -16.43 -19.36
CA ILE A 737 18.65 -17.87 -19.51
C ILE A 737 19.85 -18.50 -20.19
N ASP A 738 20.51 -19.47 -19.55
CA ASP A 738 21.76 -20.08 -20.05
C ASP A 738 22.85 -19.05 -20.39
N ASN A 739 22.97 -18.00 -19.55
CA ASN A 739 23.84 -16.84 -19.77
C ASN A 739 23.54 -16.05 -21.06
N LYS A 740 22.31 -16.15 -21.59
CA LYS A 740 21.80 -15.39 -22.74
C LYS A 740 20.64 -14.52 -22.31
N GLU A 741 20.67 -13.27 -22.72
CA GLU A 741 19.61 -12.32 -22.41
C GLU A 741 18.39 -12.53 -23.31
N VAL A 742 17.21 -12.56 -22.71
CA VAL A 742 15.92 -12.50 -23.41
C VAL A 742 15.18 -11.25 -22.93
N ILE A 743 15.11 -10.23 -23.77
CA ILE A 743 14.43 -8.96 -23.46
C ILE A 743 13.14 -8.83 -24.26
N VAL A 744 12.10 -8.30 -23.63
CA VAL A 744 10.78 -8.12 -24.24
C VAL A 744 10.50 -6.63 -24.39
N LEU A 745 10.32 -6.19 -25.63
CA LEU A 745 9.93 -4.84 -26.00
C LEU A 745 8.51 -4.86 -26.53
N TRP A 746 7.74 -3.82 -26.26
CA TRP A 746 6.36 -3.75 -26.73
C TRP A 746 5.92 -2.35 -27.16
N LEU A 747 4.95 -2.33 -28.08
CA LEU A 747 4.25 -1.15 -28.56
C LEU A 747 2.78 -1.53 -28.86
N PRO A 748 1.82 -0.60 -28.86
CA PRO A 748 0.53 -0.82 -29.49
C PRO A 748 0.66 -1.28 -30.96
N GLU A 749 -0.29 -2.10 -31.42
CA GLU A 749 -0.34 -2.55 -32.82
C GLU A 749 -0.39 -1.34 -33.77
N GLY A 750 0.43 -1.38 -34.83
CA GLY A 750 0.52 -0.33 -35.84
C GLY A 750 1.47 0.82 -35.51
N GLU A 751 1.97 0.93 -34.28
CA GLU A 751 3.00 1.93 -33.94
C GLU A 751 4.38 1.55 -34.47
N GLN A 752 5.21 2.56 -34.73
CA GLN A 752 6.58 2.38 -35.22
C GLN A 752 7.58 2.39 -34.06
N GLY A 753 8.50 1.43 -34.06
CA GLY A 753 9.57 1.29 -33.07
C GLY A 753 10.95 1.42 -33.69
N GLU A 754 11.88 2.01 -32.95
CA GLU A 754 13.31 1.98 -33.22
C GLU A 754 14.08 1.70 -31.93
N PHE A 755 15.04 0.77 -31.96
CA PHE A 755 16.00 0.58 -30.87
C PHE A 755 17.40 0.36 -31.41
N THR A 756 18.40 0.70 -30.62
CA THR A 756 19.81 0.47 -30.95
C THR A 756 20.50 -0.32 -29.85
N LEU A 757 21.18 -1.40 -30.24
CA LEU A 757 22.02 -2.21 -29.35
C LEU A 757 23.49 -1.87 -29.53
N SER A 758 24.16 -1.53 -28.44
CA SER A 758 25.61 -1.28 -28.43
C SER A 758 26.40 -2.60 -28.40
N GLY A 759 27.60 -2.60 -28.99
CA GLY A 759 28.53 -3.74 -29.03
C GLY A 759 28.21 -4.85 -30.03
N HIS A 760 27.18 -4.69 -30.86
CA HIS A 760 26.65 -5.74 -31.74
C HIS A 760 26.52 -5.22 -33.18
N THR A 761 26.76 -6.05 -34.19
CA THR A 761 26.75 -5.61 -35.61
C THR A 761 25.87 -6.47 -36.52
N GLU A 762 25.24 -7.51 -35.99
CA GLU A 762 24.40 -8.43 -36.77
C GLU A 762 23.21 -8.90 -35.93
N LEU A 763 22.05 -9.02 -36.56
CA LEU A 763 20.82 -9.54 -35.95
C LEU A 763 20.00 -10.29 -37.01
N LYS A 764 19.45 -11.44 -36.64
CA LYS A 764 18.55 -12.25 -37.46
C LYS A 764 17.12 -12.10 -36.95
N HIS A 765 16.14 -12.05 -37.84
CA HIS A 765 14.73 -11.88 -37.45
C HIS A 765 13.84 -12.98 -38.04
N ASP A 766 12.67 -13.17 -37.44
CA ASP A 766 11.61 -13.99 -38.03
C ASP A 766 11.17 -13.40 -39.38
N LYS A 767 11.05 -14.25 -40.41
CA LYS A 767 10.56 -13.88 -41.73
C LYS A 767 9.09 -13.46 -41.73
N SER A 768 8.33 -13.85 -40.70
CA SER A 768 6.92 -13.48 -40.53
C SER A 768 6.74 -11.99 -40.24
N LEU A 769 7.71 -11.36 -39.54
CA LEU A 769 7.69 -9.94 -39.25
C LEU A 769 8.04 -9.14 -40.51
N LYS A 770 7.03 -8.53 -41.12
CA LYS A 770 7.19 -7.64 -42.28
C LYS A 770 7.55 -6.22 -41.84
N GLY A 771 8.28 -5.49 -42.69
CA GLY A 771 8.57 -4.07 -42.47
C GLY A 771 9.66 -3.80 -41.43
N ILE A 772 10.48 -4.81 -41.10
CA ILE A 772 11.68 -4.62 -40.29
C ILE A 772 12.87 -4.18 -41.15
N LYS A 773 13.60 -3.16 -40.69
CA LYS A 773 14.85 -2.70 -41.30
C LYS A 773 15.96 -2.77 -40.26
N VAL A 774 17.04 -3.48 -40.59
CA VAL A 774 18.20 -3.65 -39.71
C VAL A 774 19.38 -2.90 -40.31
N LYS A 775 19.97 -1.96 -39.54
CA LYS A 775 21.12 -1.16 -39.93
C LYS A 775 22.26 -1.40 -38.96
N ALA A 776 23.32 -2.02 -39.45
CA ALA A 776 24.54 -2.26 -38.68
C ALA A 776 25.55 -1.12 -38.86
N SER A 777 26.21 -0.75 -37.75
CA SER A 777 27.40 0.08 -37.72
C SER A 777 28.61 -0.77 -37.30
N LYS A 778 29.80 -0.16 -37.15
CA LYS A 778 30.99 -0.87 -36.62
C LYS A 778 30.85 -1.28 -35.15
N LYS A 779 29.93 -0.66 -34.40
CA LYS A 779 29.81 -0.81 -32.94
C LYS A 779 28.39 -1.04 -32.45
N SER A 780 27.38 -0.96 -33.31
CA SER A 780 25.97 -1.02 -32.91
C SER A 780 25.09 -1.56 -34.03
N VAL A 781 23.91 -2.05 -33.67
CA VAL A 781 22.86 -2.45 -34.61
C VAL A 781 21.57 -1.73 -34.24
N THR A 782 21.00 -1.03 -35.21
CA THR A 782 19.72 -0.32 -35.08
C THR A 782 18.65 -1.08 -35.84
N VAL A 783 17.47 -1.22 -35.23
CA VAL A 783 16.32 -1.91 -35.81
C VAL A 783 15.14 -0.95 -35.85
N ASN A 784 14.54 -0.75 -37.02
CA ASN A 784 13.27 -0.06 -37.22
C ASN A 784 12.19 -1.07 -37.60
N TYR A 785 10.98 -0.92 -37.05
CA TYR A 785 9.88 -1.82 -37.37
C TYR A 785 8.52 -1.15 -37.13
N THR A 786 7.47 -1.69 -37.72
CA THR A 786 6.08 -1.42 -37.32
C THR A 786 5.58 -2.60 -36.52
N GLN A 787 5.06 -2.36 -35.31
CA GLN A 787 4.55 -3.41 -34.45
C GLN A 787 3.33 -4.07 -35.10
N GLN A 788 3.41 -5.38 -35.32
CA GLN A 788 2.29 -6.19 -35.79
C GLN A 788 1.62 -6.89 -34.62
N LYS A 789 0.39 -7.36 -34.81
CA LYS A 789 -0.27 -8.22 -33.84
C LYS A 789 0.51 -9.53 -33.65
N GLY A 790 0.72 -9.93 -32.40
CA GLY A 790 1.38 -11.16 -32.00
C GLY A 790 2.78 -10.96 -31.42
N LEU A 791 3.50 -12.08 -31.32
CA LEU A 791 4.83 -12.19 -30.73
C LEU A 791 5.86 -12.52 -31.80
N PHE A 792 6.92 -11.71 -31.90
CA PHE A 792 8.00 -11.88 -32.86
C PHE A 792 9.35 -11.92 -32.15
N THR A 793 10.34 -12.64 -32.71
CA THR A 793 11.67 -12.77 -32.11
C THR A 793 12.77 -12.33 -33.05
N LEU A 794 13.74 -11.60 -32.51
CA LEU A 794 14.99 -11.21 -33.15
C LEU A 794 16.15 -11.84 -32.37
N ASN A 795 17.06 -12.52 -33.05
CA ASN A 795 18.15 -13.28 -32.44
C ASN A 795 19.50 -12.68 -32.78
N LEU A 796 20.33 -12.50 -31.75
CA LEU A 796 21.73 -12.10 -31.87
C LEU A 796 22.61 -13.32 -32.15
N LYS A 797 23.82 -13.09 -32.66
CA LYS A 797 24.77 -14.15 -33.01
C LYS A 797 25.19 -14.99 -31.81
N ASP A 798 25.19 -14.41 -30.61
CA ASP A 798 25.55 -15.09 -29.38
C ASP A 798 24.41 -15.94 -28.79
N GLY A 799 23.21 -15.91 -29.39
CA GLY A 799 22.03 -16.65 -28.94
C GLY A 799 21.06 -15.87 -28.06
N SER A 800 21.36 -14.59 -27.75
CA SER A 800 20.42 -13.72 -27.03
C SER A 800 19.25 -13.30 -27.92
N THR A 801 18.10 -13.05 -27.32
CA THR A 801 16.83 -12.84 -28.04
C THR A 801 16.14 -11.55 -27.60
N ILE A 802 15.62 -10.82 -28.59
CA ILE A 802 14.73 -9.68 -28.39
C ILE A 802 13.35 -10.13 -28.85
N VAL A 803 12.36 -10.00 -27.97
CA VAL A 803 10.97 -10.33 -28.25
C VAL A 803 10.23 -9.02 -28.50
N LEU A 804 9.48 -8.93 -29.60
CA LEU A 804 8.61 -7.81 -29.92
C LEU A 804 7.15 -8.25 -29.76
N ALA A 805 6.35 -7.46 -29.04
CA ALA A 805 4.95 -7.76 -28.76
C ALA A 805 4.04 -6.54 -28.97
N ASP A 806 2.82 -6.76 -29.46
CA ASP A 806 1.76 -5.75 -29.34
C ASP A 806 1.25 -5.63 -27.89
N ARG A 807 0.50 -4.57 -27.54
CA ARG A 807 -0.09 -4.36 -26.20
C ARG A 807 -0.86 -5.57 -25.66
N LYS A 808 -1.76 -6.16 -26.45
CA LYS A 808 -2.57 -7.33 -26.03
C LYS A 808 -1.74 -8.61 -25.92
N THR A 809 -0.70 -8.75 -26.73
CA THR A 809 0.30 -9.83 -26.59
C THR A 809 1.13 -9.64 -25.31
N ALA A 810 1.60 -8.41 -25.03
CA ALA A 810 2.33 -8.07 -23.80
C ALA A 810 1.49 -8.31 -22.54
N TYR A 811 0.18 -8.05 -22.60
CA TYR A 811 -0.77 -8.36 -21.52
C TYR A 811 -0.74 -9.84 -21.10
N LYS A 812 -0.50 -10.77 -22.02
CA LYS A 812 -0.45 -12.22 -21.74
C LYS A 812 0.97 -12.74 -21.57
N PHE A 813 1.95 -11.86 -21.37
CA PHE A 813 3.32 -12.20 -21.05
C PHE A 813 3.56 -12.19 -19.54
N TRP A 814 4.35 -13.14 -19.05
CA TRP A 814 4.59 -13.40 -17.63
C TRP A 814 6.07 -13.67 -17.39
N ALA A 815 6.55 -13.30 -16.20
CA ALA A 815 7.94 -13.47 -15.81
C ALA A 815 8.03 -14.02 -14.37
N PRO A 816 7.56 -15.25 -14.12
CA PRO A 816 7.64 -15.87 -12.80
C PRO A 816 9.10 -16.15 -12.42
N THR A 817 9.38 -15.90 -11.14
CA THR A 817 10.66 -16.25 -10.51
C THR A 817 10.68 -17.75 -10.18
N LEU A 818 11.87 -18.33 -10.21
CA LEU A 818 12.14 -19.73 -9.87
C LEU A 818 12.43 -19.92 -8.37
N ASP A 819 12.53 -18.82 -7.63
CA ASP A 819 12.63 -18.74 -6.18
C ASP A 819 11.70 -17.65 -5.64
N ASN A 820 11.63 -17.56 -4.30
CA ASN A 820 10.72 -16.66 -3.59
C ASN A 820 11.47 -15.41 -3.10
N ASN A 821 12.48 -14.93 -3.83
CA ASN A 821 13.13 -13.68 -3.51
C ASN A 821 12.24 -12.48 -3.95
N PRO A 822 11.89 -11.54 -3.06
CA PRO A 822 11.15 -10.34 -3.42
C PRO A 822 11.80 -9.48 -4.51
N PHE A 823 13.14 -9.46 -4.58
CA PHE A 823 13.90 -8.74 -5.61
C PHE A 823 13.81 -9.37 -7.01
N ALA A 824 13.27 -10.60 -7.11
CA ALA A 824 13.01 -11.29 -8.38
C ALA A 824 14.21 -11.33 -9.36
N PRO A 825 15.33 -11.98 -8.98
CA PRO A 825 16.56 -11.93 -9.76
C PRO A 825 16.37 -12.42 -11.20
N VAL A 826 16.85 -11.64 -12.17
CA VAL A 826 16.64 -11.87 -13.61
C VAL A 826 17.25 -13.17 -14.13
N ASN A 827 18.27 -13.72 -13.46
CA ASN A 827 18.89 -15.01 -13.78
C ASN A 827 18.17 -16.22 -13.13
N LYS A 828 17.12 -15.96 -12.35
CA LYS A 828 16.22 -16.95 -11.75
C LYS A 828 14.79 -16.71 -12.22
N THR A 829 14.60 -16.20 -13.43
CA THR A 829 13.28 -15.90 -13.99
C THR A 829 13.12 -16.62 -15.32
N VAL A 830 11.96 -17.21 -15.58
CA VAL A 830 11.61 -17.70 -16.93
C VAL A 830 10.56 -16.79 -17.53
N LEU A 831 10.44 -16.78 -18.85
CA LEU A 831 9.47 -15.94 -19.54
C LEU A 831 8.41 -16.79 -20.23
N ILE A 832 7.13 -16.48 -20.01
CA ILE A 832 6.01 -17.29 -20.48
C ILE A 832 4.95 -16.39 -21.11
N HIS A 833 4.55 -16.67 -22.33
CA HIS A 833 3.50 -15.95 -23.04
C HIS A 833 2.32 -16.88 -23.36
N GLY A 834 1.09 -16.39 -23.16
CA GLY A 834 -0.14 -17.04 -23.60
C GLY A 834 -1.20 -17.19 -22.50
N PRO A 835 -0.90 -17.79 -21.34
CA PRO A 835 -1.90 -18.12 -20.32
C PRO A 835 -2.68 -16.91 -19.80
N TYR A 836 -3.87 -17.19 -19.25
CA TYR A 836 -4.64 -16.19 -18.50
C TYR A 836 -3.89 -15.69 -17.28
N LEU A 837 -3.22 -16.59 -16.56
CA LEU A 837 -2.37 -16.29 -15.41
C LEU A 837 -1.24 -17.30 -15.32
N VAL A 838 -0.06 -16.87 -14.87
CA VAL A 838 1.00 -17.77 -14.41
C VAL A 838 1.28 -17.41 -12.95
N ARG A 839 0.97 -18.33 -12.04
CA ARG A 839 1.11 -18.15 -10.58
C ARG A 839 2.54 -18.38 -10.14
N HIS A 840 3.13 -19.48 -10.58
CA HIS A 840 4.42 -19.94 -10.10
C HIS A 840 5.15 -20.80 -11.13
N ALA A 841 6.48 -20.84 -11.05
CA ALA A 841 7.32 -21.71 -11.86
C ALA A 841 8.51 -22.24 -11.05
N THR A 842 8.86 -23.52 -11.21
CA THR A 842 10.07 -24.10 -10.61
C THR A 842 10.80 -25.02 -11.59
N ILE A 843 12.12 -25.12 -11.45
CA ILE A 843 12.91 -26.15 -12.14
C ILE A 843 13.40 -27.16 -11.10
N LYS A 844 12.96 -28.42 -11.22
CA LYS A 844 13.40 -29.54 -10.37
C LYS A 844 13.80 -30.71 -11.27
N ASN A 845 14.99 -31.28 -11.05
CA ASN A 845 15.51 -32.44 -11.80
C ASN A 845 15.48 -32.29 -13.35
N GLY A 846 15.63 -31.06 -13.85
CA GLY A 846 15.55 -30.74 -15.28
C GLY A 846 14.13 -30.67 -15.85
N GLN A 847 13.09 -30.70 -15.02
CA GLN A 847 11.71 -30.43 -15.42
C GLN A 847 11.31 -29.02 -14.98
N LEU A 848 10.74 -28.24 -15.91
CA LEU A 848 10.08 -26.97 -15.59
C LEU A 848 8.62 -27.25 -15.25
N ASN A 849 8.23 -26.97 -14.01
CA ASN A 849 6.85 -27.04 -13.54
C ASN A 849 6.26 -25.64 -13.58
N ILE A 850 5.18 -25.47 -14.33
CA ILE A 850 4.44 -24.22 -14.46
C ILE A 850 3.07 -24.42 -13.82
N GLN A 851 2.69 -23.51 -12.93
CA GLN A 851 1.37 -23.44 -12.33
C GLN A 851 0.68 -22.16 -12.80
N GLY A 852 -0.51 -22.29 -13.36
CA GLY A 852 -1.29 -21.15 -13.81
C GLY A 852 -2.69 -21.51 -14.23
N ASP A 853 -3.34 -20.54 -14.88
CA ASP A 853 -4.75 -20.58 -15.20
C ASP A 853 -4.99 -20.30 -16.69
N LEU A 854 -6.03 -20.90 -17.25
CA LEU A 854 -6.45 -20.71 -18.65
C LEU A 854 -7.94 -20.39 -18.72
N ASP A 855 -8.28 -19.34 -19.46
CA ASP A 855 -9.64 -18.93 -19.80
C ASP A 855 -10.17 -19.64 -21.05
N SER A 856 -9.28 -20.25 -21.84
CA SER A 856 -9.56 -20.82 -23.14
C SER A 856 -8.47 -21.81 -23.55
N ALA A 857 -8.65 -22.53 -24.65
CA ALA A 857 -7.56 -23.33 -25.22
C ALA A 857 -6.45 -22.39 -25.71
N THR A 858 -5.22 -22.64 -25.29
CA THR A 858 -4.12 -21.67 -25.43
C THR A 858 -2.85 -22.33 -25.94
N GLU A 859 -2.20 -21.70 -26.92
CA GLU A 859 -0.81 -21.98 -27.27
C GLU A 859 0.11 -21.10 -26.42
N ILE A 860 1.05 -21.71 -25.72
CA ILE A 860 1.97 -21.03 -24.81
C ILE A 860 3.38 -21.07 -25.42
N THR A 861 4.07 -19.93 -25.35
CA THR A 861 5.51 -19.83 -25.64
C THR A 861 6.28 -19.69 -24.34
N VAL A 862 7.28 -20.53 -24.11
CA VAL A 862 8.12 -20.52 -22.91
C VAL A 862 9.58 -20.27 -23.33
N PHE A 863 10.21 -19.26 -22.74
CA PHE A 863 11.66 -19.08 -22.80
C PHE A 863 12.26 -19.60 -21.50
N ALA A 864 13.04 -20.68 -21.58
CA ALA A 864 13.61 -21.40 -20.44
C ALA A 864 14.87 -22.17 -20.85
N PRO A 865 15.68 -22.70 -19.90
CA PRO A 865 16.95 -23.35 -20.22
C PRO A 865 16.84 -24.46 -21.27
N GLU A 866 17.83 -24.56 -22.16
CA GLU A 866 17.90 -25.60 -23.20
C GLU A 866 18.11 -27.00 -22.59
N SER A 867 18.70 -27.03 -21.40
CA SER A 867 18.98 -28.23 -20.60
C SER A 867 17.72 -28.91 -20.01
N LEU A 868 16.53 -28.29 -20.17
CA LEU A 868 15.29 -28.89 -19.73
C LEU A 868 15.00 -30.22 -20.44
N LYS A 869 14.65 -31.23 -19.65
CA LYS A 869 14.23 -32.58 -20.07
C LYS A 869 12.74 -32.65 -20.37
N SER A 870 11.91 -31.87 -19.67
CA SER A 870 10.46 -31.85 -19.85
C SER A 870 9.83 -30.58 -19.28
N ILE A 871 8.59 -30.29 -19.68
CA ILE A 871 7.75 -29.23 -19.12
C ILE A 871 6.50 -29.90 -18.54
N ALA A 872 6.02 -29.41 -17.40
CA ALA A 872 4.75 -29.77 -16.81
C ALA A 872 3.89 -28.52 -16.61
N TRP A 873 2.59 -28.65 -16.87
CA TRP A 873 1.58 -27.63 -16.62
C TRP A 873 0.59 -28.17 -15.58
N ASN A 874 0.44 -27.46 -14.46
CA ASN A 874 -0.44 -27.83 -13.35
C ASN A 874 -0.25 -29.29 -12.88
N GLY A 875 1.01 -29.75 -12.83
CA GLY A 875 1.40 -31.10 -12.41
C GLY A 875 1.45 -32.13 -13.55
N GLU A 876 0.81 -31.87 -14.68
CA GLU A 876 0.75 -32.80 -15.82
C GLU A 876 1.88 -32.54 -16.82
N LYS A 877 2.58 -33.60 -17.25
CA LYS A 877 3.62 -33.49 -18.29
C LYS A 877 2.99 -33.12 -19.62
N VAL A 878 3.57 -32.12 -20.29
CA VAL A 878 3.11 -31.65 -21.59
C VAL A 878 4.20 -31.78 -22.64
N GLU A 879 3.81 -32.21 -23.84
CA GLU A 879 4.73 -32.30 -24.97
C GLU A 879 4.91 -30.94 -25.65
N ALA A 880 6.17 -30.56 -25.88
CA ALA A 880 6.49 -29.38 -26.66
C ALA A 880 6.17 -29.64 -28.13
N SER A 881 5.23 -28.87 -28.69
CA SER A 881 4.95 -28.89 -30.13
C SER A 881 6.11 -28.32 -30.95
N SER A 882 6.97 -27.50 -30.35
CA SER A 882 8.26 -27.09 -30.93
C SER A 882 9.29 -26.74 -29.86
N LYS A 883 10.59 -26.91 -30.19
CA LYS A 883 11.74 -26.46 -29.40
C LYS A 883 12.76 -25.81 -30.36
N GLN A 884 13.12 -24.56 -30.10
CA GLN A 884 14.09 -23.79 -30.88
C GLN A 884 15.03 -23.05 -29.92
N GLY A 885 16.19 -23.64 -29.66
CA GLY A 885 17.08 -23.17 -28.59
C GLY A 885 16.37 -23.14 -27.24
N HIS A 886 16.40 -22.00 -26.56
CA HIS A 886 15.73 -21.75 -25.28
C HIS A 886 14.22 -21.46 -25.39
N LYS A 887 13.64 -21.47 -26.60
CA LYS A 887 12.20 -21.24 -26.85
C LYS A 887 11.45 -22.56 -27.05
N TYR A 888 10.38 -22.76 -26.30
CA TYR A 888 9.47 -23.90 -26.38
C TYR A 888 8.06 -23.42 -26.71
N THR A 889 7.30 -24.22 -27.46
CA THR A 889 5.86 -23.99 -27.68
C THR A 889 5.08 -25.22 -27.21
N ILE A 890 4.01 -25.00 -26.44
CA ILE A 890 3.10 -26.04 -25.95
C ILE A 890 1.65 -25.64 -26.26
N LYS A 891 0.76 -26.62 -26.45
CA LYS A 891 -0.68 -26.39 -26.66
C LYS A 891 -1.46 -26.99 -25.51
N LEU A 892 -2.29 -26.19 -24.87
CA LEU A 892 -3.10 -26.60 -23.72
C LEU A 892 -4.59 -26.49 -24.02
N LYS A 893 -5.37 -27.34 -23.35
CA LYS A 893 -6.83 -27.34 -23.43
C LYS A 893 -7.39 -26.28 -22.47
N GLY A 894 -8.49 -25.66 -22.88
CA GLY A 894 -9.23 -24.73 -22.04
C GLY A 894 -10.20 -25.42 -21.08
N PRO A 895 -10.95 -24.63 -20.28
CA PRO A 895 -11.89 -25.12 -19.29
C PRO A 895 -13.09 -25.83 -19.94
N SER A 896 -13.64 -26.82 -19.24
CA SER A 896 -14.96 -27.37 -19.60
C SER A 896 -16.08 -26.42 -19.21
N LYS A 897 -17.23 -26.50 -19.90
CA LYS A 897 -18.41 -25.71 -19.58
C LYS A 897 -19.00 -26.11 -18.23
N VAL A 898 -19.35 -25.12 -17.41
CA VAL A 898 -20.04 -25.29 -16.12
C VAL A 898 -21.49 -24.85 -16.23
N THR A 899 -22.41 -25.55 -15.57
CA THR A 899 -23.84 -25.19 -15.50
C THR A 899 -24.32 -25.23 -14.06
N LEU A 900 -25.04 -24.20 -13.63
CA LEU A 900 -25.61 -24.14 -12.28
C LEU A 900 -27.02 -24.73 -12.24
N PRO A 901 -27.42 -25.37 -11.12
CA PRO A 901 -28.79 -25.79 -10.89
C PRO A 901 -29.74 -24.59 -10.72
N LYS A 902 -31.05 -24.79 -10.91
CA LYS A 902 -32.04 -23.71 -10.77
C LYS A 902 -32.51 -23.52 -9.33
N LEU A 903 -32.79 -22.28 -8.94
CA LEU A 903 -33.32 -21.90 -7.63
C LEU A 903 -34.85 -21.79 -7.63
N ASP A 904 -35.57 -22.89 -7.88
CA ASP A 904 -37.05 -22.85 -8.04
C ASP A 904 -37.84 -23.39 -6.82
N SER A 905 -37.19 -24.16 -5.94
CA SER A 905 -37.84 -24.89 -4.83
C SER A 905 -37.64 -24.20 -3.48
N TRP A 906 -38.48 -23.23 -3.16
CA TRP A 906 -38.37 -22.45 -1.93
C TRP A 906 -39.34 -22.91 -0.85
N LYS A 907 -39.03 -22.57 0.40
CA LYS A 907 -39.98 -22.51 1.50
C LYS A 907 -39.97 -21.10 2.08
N TYR A 908 -41.04 -20.72 2.77
CA TYR A 908 -41.13 -19.42 3.42
C TYR A 908 -41.78 -19.45 4.79
N ALA A 909 -41.41 -18.47 5.61
CA ALA A 909 -42.03 -18.13 6.88
C ALA A 909 -42.18 -16.61 7.03
N ASP A 910 -43.08 -16.22 7.93
CA ASP A 910 -43.18 -14.84 8.42
C ASP A 910 -41.94 -14.51 9.27
N SER A 911 -41.34 -13.35 9.02
CA SER A 911 -40.14 -12.87 9.73
C SER A 911 -40.38 -11.51 10.40
N LEU A 912 -41.64 -11.13 10.60
CA LEU A 912 -42.01 -10.00 11.44
C LEU A 912 -43.18 -10.35 12.39
N PRO A 913 -43.09 -11.44 13.20
CA PRO A 913 -44.15 -11.82 14.14
C PRO A 913 -44.45 -10.73 15.18
N GLU A 914 -43.54 -9.79 15.36
CA GLU A 914 -43.66 -8.65 16.26
C GLU A 914 -44.93 -7.84 15.97
N ILE A 915 -45.39 -7.69 14.73
CA ILE A 915 -46.58 -6.85 14.49
C ILE A 915 -47.87 -7.39 15.14
N LYS A 916 -47.89 -8.67 15.57
CA LYS A 916 -49.04 -9.29 16.23
C LYS A 916 -49.26 -8.70 17.62
N THR A 917 -50.52 -8.47 17.97
CA THR A 917 -50.92 -7.87 19.26
C THR A 917 -50.67 -8.78 20.46
N ASP A 918 -50.57 -10.09 20.26
CA ASP A 918 -50.29 -11.09 21.29
C ASP A 918 -48.80 -11.49 21.42
N TYR A 919 -47.93 -10.93 20.56
CA TYR A 919 -46.48 -11.19 20.60
C TYR A 919 -45.87 -10.79 21.95
N LYS A 920 -45.00 -11.65 22.49
CA LYS A 920 -44.31 -11.45 23.77
C LYS A 920 -42.87 -11.02 23.55
N THR A 921 -42.46 -9.95 24.21
CA THR A 921 -41.09 -9.41 24.17
C THR A 921 -40.22 -9.97 25.31
N SER A 922 -40.34 -11.28 25.56
CA SER A 922 -39.69 -11.97 26.69
C SER A 922 -38.37 -12.65 26.34
N SER A 923 -37.99 -12.71 25.07
CA SER A 923 -36.71 -13.30 24.63
C SER A 923 -35.53 -12.41 25.01
N SER A 924 -34.33 -12.98 25.12
CA SER A 924 -33.10 -12.23 25.44
C SER A 924 -32.73 -11.13 24.44
N ALA A 925 -33.27 -11.18 23.22
CA ALA A 925 -33.03 -10.15 22.20
C ALA A 925 -33.71 -8.80 22.48
N TRP A 926 -34.68 -8.74 23.42
CA TRP A 926 -35.41 -7.51 23.74
C TRP A 926 -34.84 -6.81 24.97
N VAL A 927 -34.60 -5.51 24.85
CA VAL A 927 -34.23 -4.62 25.96
C VAL A 927 -35.30 -3.56 26.17
N VAL A 928 -35.58 -3.22 27.44
CA VAL A 928 -36.44 -2.08 27.78
C VAL A 928 -35.65 -0.80 27.57
N ALA A 929 -36.18 0.13 26.79
CA ALA A 929 -35.55 1.42 26.54
C ALA A 929 -36.08 2.46 27.53
N ASP A 930 -35.36 2.65 28.64
CA ASP A 930 -35.75 3.53 29.74
C ASP A 930 -34.67 4.55 30.16
N LYS A 931 -33.54 4.60 29.45
CA LYS A 931 -32.49 5.60 29.68
C LYS A 931 -33.05 7.00 29.47
N LYS A 932 -32.83 7.90 30.44
CA LYS A 932 -33.32 9.29 30.37
C LYS A 932 -32.32 10.28 29.77
N ASN A 933 -31.04 9.91 29.80
CA ASN A 933 -29.92 10.74 29.38
C ASN A 933 -29.00 9.92 28.48
N THR A 934 -28.22 10.59 27.64
CA THR A 934 -27.16 10.02 26.80
C THR A 934 -25.90 10.86 26.99
N THR A 935 -24.73 10.22 26.89
CA THR A 935 -23.43 10.91 26.81
C THR A 935 -23.15 11.42 25.40
N ASN A 936 -23.89 10.95 24.40
CA ASN A 936 -23.78 11.42 23.04
C ASN A 936 -24.39 12.83 22.93
N ALA A 937 -23.52 13.81 22.75
CA ALA A 937 -23.91 15.22 22.64
C ALA A 937 -24.17 15.67 21.20
N VAL A 938 -23.98 14.80 20.20
CA VAL A 938 -24.07 15.17 18.77
C VAL A 938 -25.51 15.53 18.40
N LEU A 939 -26.47 14.75 18.88
CA LEU A 939 -27.89 14.98 18.62
C LEU A 939 -28.70 14.84 19.91
N VAL A 940 -29.50 15.86 20.22
CA VAL A 940 -30.33 15.87 21.43
C VAL A 940 -31.64 15.13 21.15
N PRO A 941 -31.97 14.05 21.87
CA PRO A 941 -33.25 13.37 21.71
C PRO A 941 -34.40 14.22 22.26
N ASP A 942 -35.64 13.99 21.77
CA ASP A 942 -36.82 14.57 22.40
C ASP A 942 -37.02 13.97 23.81
N LEU A 943 -36.76 14.79 24.83
CA LEU A 943 -36.81 14.43 26.25
C LEU A 943 -38.22 14.01 26.75
N LYS A 944 -39.25 14.09 25.90
CA LYS A 944 -40.56 13.47 26.19
C LYS A 944 -40.51 11.95 26.10
N ASN A 945 -39.49 11.38 25.45
CA ASN A 945 -39.22 9.95 25.34
C ASN A 945 -37.97 9.58 26.14
N PRO A 946 -37.79 8.30 26.51
CA PRO A 946 -36.47 7.79 26.83
C PRO A 946 -35.54 7.94 25.60
N VAL A 947 -34.23 7.81 25.80
CA VAL A 947 -33.27 7.73 24.71
C VAL A 947 -33.55 6.47 23.90
N LEU A 948 -33.74 6.62 22.59
CA LEU A 948 -34.05 5.55 21.65
C LEU A 948 -32.95 5.35 20.60
N TYR A 949 -31.70 5.63 21.00
CA TYR A 949 -30.51 5.33 20.20
C TYR A 949 -30.08 3.89 20.47
N VAL A 950 -29.79 3.10 19.44
CA VAL A 950 -29.55 1.65 19.58
C VAL A 950 -28.24 1.34 20.30
N ASP A 951 -27.19 2.13 20.06
CA ASP A 951 -25.86 1.92 20.65
C ASP A 951 -25.86 2.09 22.16
N GLU A 952 -26.77 2.92 22.69
CA GLU A 952 -27.00 3.09 24.12
C GLU A 952 -27.47 1.80 24.81
N TYR A 953 -27.97 0.84 24.05
CA TYR A 953 -28.44 -0.44 24.57
C TYR A 953 -27.60 -1.62 24.07
N LYS A 954 -26.35 -1.37 23.62
CA LYS A 954 -25.43 -2.39 23.08
C LYS A 954 -25.95 -3.09 21.82
N ILE A 955 -26.79 -2.40 21.07
CA ILE A 955 -27.37 -2.90 19.82
C ILE A 955 -26.78 -2.08 18.69
N HIS A 956 -25.95 -2.69 17.85
CA HIS A 956 -25.15 -1.94 16.87
C HIS A 956 -25.49 -2.28 15.41
N TYR A 957 -25.64 -3.56 15.09
CA TYR A 957 -25.63 -4.05 13.71
C TYR A 957 -27.02 -4.30 13.13
N GLY A 958 -27.19 -3.93 11.86
CA GLY A 958 -28.30 -4.33 11.02
C GLY A 958 -29.69 -3.79 11.38
N ASN A 959 -30.72 -4.49 10.94
CA ASN A 959 -32.11 -4.05 11.14
C ASN A 959 -32.50 -4.07 12.62
N HIS A 960 -33.24 -3.07 13.07
CA HIS A 960 -33.72 -2.95 14.46
C HIS A 960 -35.24 -2.87 14.53
N ILE A 961 -35.83 -3.46 15.56
CA ILE A 961 -37.27 -3.40 15.79
C ILE A 961 -37.56 -2.67 17.10
N TYR A 962 -38.30 -1.56 17.01
CA TYR A 962 -38.85 -0.88 18.17
C TYR A 962 -40.28 -1.33 18.40
N ARG A 963 -40.64 -1.47 19.67
CA ARG A 963 -42.01 -1.73 20.09
C ARG A 963 -42.38 -0.76 21.21
N ALA A 964 -43.41 0.04 20.99
CA ALA A 964 -43.91 0.98 21.98
C ALA A 964 -45.36 0.67 22.35
N THR A 965 -45.71 0.80 23.62
CA THR A 965 -47.10 0.70 24.09
C THR A 965 -47.66 2.06 24.45
N PHE A 966 -48.95 2.28 24.25
CA PHE A 966 -49.65 3.47 24.75
C PHE A 966 -51.14 3.18 24.99
N PRO A 967 -51.77 3.82 25.99
CA PRO A 967 -53.16 3.54 26.35
C PRO A 967 -54.14 4.23 25.38
N THR A 968 -55.33 3.67 25.25
CA THR A 968 -56.47 4.36 24.63
C THR A 968 -57.07 5.33 25.65
N THR A 969 -57.06 6.62 25.33
CA THR A 969 -57.64 7.69 26.16
C THR A 969 -58.98 8.19 25.60
N SER A 970 -59.69 9.04 26.34
CA SER A 970 -60.99 9.59 25.92
C SER A 970 -60.90 10.52 24.69
N SER A 971 -59.75 11.13 24.46
CA SER A 971 -59.39 11.85 23.22
C SER A 971 -58.35 11.00 22.51
N VAL A 972 -58.70 10.28 21.45
CA VAL A 972 -57.77 9.31 20.83
C VAL A 972 -56.68 9.98 19.97
N PRO A 973 -55.44 9.46 19.98
CA PRO A 973 -54.44 9.83 18.98
C PRO A 973 -54.93 9.52 17.56
N THR A 974 -54.60 10.38 16.60
CA THR A 974 -54.93 10.27 15.18
C THR A 974 -53.73 9.89 14.31
N GLY A 975 -52.53 9.87 14.88
CA GLY A 975 -51.30 9.53 14.18
C GLY A 975 -50.08 9.54 15.10
N VAL A 976 -48.91 9.35 14.50
CA VAL A 976 -47.60 9.47 15.15
C VAL A 976 -46.63 10.19 14.23
N TYR A 977 -45.89 11.15 14.77
CA TYR A 977 -44.70 11.72 14.16
C TYR A 977 -43.48 10.92 14.61
N LEU A 978 -42.66 10.48 13.65
CA LEU A 978 -41.41 9.78 13.91
C LEU A 978 -40.26 10.48 13.18
N ASN A 979 -39.19 10.79 13.90
CA ASN A 979 -37.93 11.27 13.33
C ASN A 979 -36.81 10.29 13.67
N LEU A 980 -36.16 9.75 12.64
CA LEU A 980 -35.14 8.71 12.76
C LEU A 980 -33.83 9.13 12.09
N THR A 981 -32.73 8.58 12.57
CA THR A 981 -31.40 8.62 11.96
C THR A 981 -30.90 7.19 11.77
N GLY A 982 -30.51 6.82 10.55
CA GLY A 982 -30.10 5.44 10.22
C GLY A 982 -28.89 5.33 9.30
N GLY A 983 -28.23 6.45 8.99
CA GLY A 983 -27.23 6.53 7.93
C GLY A 983 -27.87 6.64 6.54
N MET A 984 -27.10 7.07 5.55
CA MET A 984 -27.56 7.16 4.16
C MET A 984 -28.20 5.85 3.66
N ALA A 985 -29.16 5.97 2.75
CA ALA A 985 -29.95 4.87 2.19
C ALA A 985 -30.81 4.06 3.18
N PHE A 986 -30.88 4.44 4.47
CA PHE A 986 -31.75 3.77 5.44
C PHE A 986 -33.24 3.96 5.10
N GLY A 987 -34.08 3.13 5.70
CA GLY A 987 -35.54 3.23 5.58
C GLY A 987 -36.22 2.60 6.77
N TYR A 988 -37.51 2.89 6.95
CA TYR A 988 -38.29 2.31 8.04
C TYR A 988 -39.76 2.13 7.69
N SER A 989 -40.42 1.19 8.36
CA SER A 989 -41.83 0.84 8.20
C SER A 989 -42.52 0.78 9.56
N VAL A 990 -43.80 1.14 9.59
CA VAL A 990 -44.53 1.35 10.84
C VAL A 990 -45.87 0.60 10.81
N TRP A 991 -46.18 -0.06 11.93
CA TRP A 991 -47.44 -0.75 12.17
C TRP A 991 -48.07 -0.32 13.48
N LEU A 992 -49.40 -0.29 13.52
CA LEU A 992 -50.21 -0.09 14.72
C LEU A 992 -51.15 -1.28 14.89
N ASN A 993 -51.04 -2.02 15.99
CA ASN A 993 -51.90 -3.18 16.29
C ASN A 993 -52.04 -4.19 15.11
N SER A 994 -50.93 -4.48 14.43
CA SER A 994 -50.84 -5.29 13.20
C SER A 994 -51.20 -4.59 11.89
N ASP A 995 -51.82 -3.42 11.91
CA ASP A 995 -52.16 -2.66 10.70
C ASP A 995 -50.97 -1.83 10.21
N TYR A 996 -50.62 -1.97 8.94
CA TYR A 996 -49.57 -1.17 8.31
C TYR A 996 -50.04 0.28 8.11
N ILE A 997 -49.28 1.24 8.64
CA ILE A 997 -49.65 2.68 8.56
C ILE A 997 -48.73 3.50 7.64
N GLY A 998 -47.57 2.96 7.25
CA GLY A 998 -46.72 3.57 6.22
C GLY A 998 -45.24 3.24 6.36
N SER A 999 -44.46 3.73 5.38
CA SER A 999 -43.00 3.62 5.36
C SER A 999 -42.35 4.94 4.94
N TYR A 1000 -41.09 5.10 5.34
CA TYR A 1000 -40.11 5.95 4.69
C TYR A 1000 -39.16 5.05 3.89
N LEU A 1001 -39.05 5.30 2.59
CA LEU A 1001 -38.34 4.42 1.65
C LEU A 1001 -36.84 4.68 1.61
N GLY A 1002 -36.38 5.85 2.08
CA GLY A 1002 -34.98 6.26 2.06
C GLY A 1002 -34.61 7.07 0.82
N GLU A 1003 -33.44 7.71 0.90
CA GLU A 1003 -32.79 8.44 -0.19
C GLU A 1003 -31.29 8.08 -0.20
N ALA A 1004 -30.64 8.17 -1.36
CA ALA A 1004 -29.21 7.81 -1.48
C ALA A 1004 -28.28 8.74 -0.68
N THR A 1005 -28.68 9.99 -0.46
CA THR A 1005 -27.83 11.05 0.11
C THR A 1005 -28.27 11.55 1.48
N THR A 1006 -29.40 11.06 2.01
CA THR A 1006 -29.96 11.53 3.29
C THR A 1006 -29.94 10.42 4.33
N GLY A 1007 -29.35 10.69 5.51
CA GLY A 1007 -29.24 9.72 6.61
C GLY A 1007 -30.26 9.85 7.74
N HIS A 1008 -31.19 10.81 7.66
CA HIS A 1008 -32.21 11.08 8.68
C HIS A 1008 -33.55 11.47 8.05
N ALA A 1009 -34.67 11.16 8.71
CA ALA A 1009 -35.99 11.51 8.19
C ALA A 1009 -37.09 11.59 9.26
N GLY A 1010 -37.80 12.73 9.26
CA GLY A 1010 -39.01 12.98 10.04
C GLY A 1010 -40.28 12.80 9.19
N LYS A 1011 -41.27 12.03 9.68
CA LYS A 1011 -42.52 11.78 8.97
C LYS A 1011 -43.72 11.57 9.90
N ASP A 1012 -44.85 12.13 9.51
CA ASP A 1012 -46.15 11.85 10.12
C ASP A 1012 -46.80 10.61 9.50
N PHE A 1013 -47.32 9.73 10.36
CA PHE A 1013 -48.09 8.55 9.99
C PHE A 1013 -49.49 8.64 10.56
N SER A 1014 -50.49 8.50 9.68
CA SER A 1014 -51.90 8.57 10.08
C SER A 1014 -52.41 7.21 10.56
N PHE A 1015 -53.22 7.23 11.63
CA PHE A 1015 -53.92 6.04 12.13
C PHE A 1015 -55.24 5.76 11.40
N LYS A 1016 -55.58 6.52 10.33
CA LYS A 1016 -56.83 6.33 9.57
C LYS A 1016 -57.02 4.90 9.03
N ASN A 1017 -55.92 4.22 8.72
CA ASN A 1017 -55.92 2.86 8.16
C ASN A 1017 -55.68 1.78 9.23
N ALA A 1018 -55.74 2.12 10.52
CA ALA A 1018 -55.48 1.20 11.61
C ALA A 1018 -56.56 1.25 12.68
N THR A 1019 -56.78 0.12 13.35
CA THR A 1019 -57.78 0.01 14.42
C THR A 1019 -57.12 0.14 15.80
N LEU A 1020 -57.53 1.15 16.57
CA LEU A 1020 -57.11 1.28 17.97
C LEU A 1020 -57.78 0.21 18.84
N SER A 1021 -56.99 -0.40 19.72
CA SER A 1021 -57.42 -1.30 20.78
C SER A 1021 -58.26 -0.56 21.83
N LYS A 1022 -59.08 -1.29 22.58
CA LYS A 1022 -59.89 -0.69 23.67
C LYS A 1022 -59.09 -0.39 24.94
N LYS A 1023 -57.88 -0.95 25.08
CA LYS A 1023 -57.06 -0.82 26.30
C LYS A 1023 -55.70 -0.21 25.98
N GLU A 1024 -54.83 -1.02 25.39
CA GLU A 1024 -53.45 -0.67 25.07
C GLU A 1024 -53.18 -0.94 23.59
N ASN A 1025 -52.48 -0.01 22.96
CA ASN A 1025 -52.06 -0.07 21.57
C ASN A 1025 -50.57 -0.34 21.48
N VAL A 1026 -50.16 -1.03 20.42
CA VAL A 1026 -48.78 -1.36 20.14
C VAL A 1026 -48.36 -0.73 18.82
N LEU A 1027 -47.36 0.14 18.89
CA LEU A 1027 -46.64 0.67 17.73
C LEU A 1027 -45.39 -0.19 17.50
N VAL A 1028 -45.19 -0.65 16.26
CA VAL A 1028 -43.97 -1.35 15.85
C VAL A 1028 -43.29 -0.54 14.75
N VAL A 1029 -41.99 -0.28 14.93
CA VAL A 1029 -41.15 0.38 13.92
C VAL A 1029 -40.02 -0.58 13.55
N LEU A 1030 -39.98 -1.01 12.29
CA LEU A 1030 -38.84 -1.73 11.72
C LEU A 1030 -37.96 -0.72 11.00
N MET A 1031 -36.68 -0.68 11.36
CA MET A 1031 -35.70 0.28 10.84
C MET A 1031 -34.49 -0.46 10.27
N ASP A 1032 -34.03 -0.03 9.10
CA ASP A 1032 -32.70 -0.38 8.56
C ASP A 1032 -31.62 0.50 9.21
N ASN A 1033 -30.51 -0.09 9.65
CA ASN A 1033 -29.31 0.65 10.07
C ASN A 1033 -28.22 0.43 9.03
N SER A 1034 -27.93 1.45 8.22
CA SER A 1034 -26.91 1.35 7.16
C SER A 1034 -25.46 1.38 7.68
N GLY A 1035 -25.24 1.46 8.99
CA GLY A 1035 -23.92 1.59 9.62
C GLY A 1035 -23.63 3.01 10.09
N HIS A 1036 -22.51 3.22 10.79
CA HIS A 1036 -22.01 4.52 11.24
C HIS A 1036 -21.14 5.21 10.19
N ASP A 1037 -21.22 6.54 10.15
CA ASP A 1037 -20.40 7.37 9.28
C ASP A 1037 -18.93 7.39 9.74
N LEU A 1038 -18.07 8.00 8.92
CA LEU A 1038 -16.63 8.00 9.12
C LEU A 1038 -16.19 9.16 10.05
N ARG A 1039 -14.98 9.05 10.62
CA ARG A 1039 -14.30 10.11 11.41
C ARG A 1039 -15.21 10.62 12.56
N ASP A 1040 -15.40 11.93 12.69
CA ASP A 1040 -16.25 12.52 13.73
C ASP A 1040 -17.73 12.10 13.61
N GLY A 1041 -18.19 11.80 12.39
CA GLY A 1041 -19.54 11.29 12.11
C GLY A 1041 -19.78 9.88 12.64
N ALA A 1042 -18.73 9.15 13.07
CA ALA A 1042 -18.90 7.87 13.75
C ALA A 1042 -19.76 8.00 15.01
N LEU A 1043 -19.77 9.17 15.66
CA LEU A 1043 -20.60 9.46 16.83
C LEU A 1043 -22.05 9.81 16.49
N ASP A 1044 -22.43 9.93 15.21
CA ASP A 1044 -23.82 10.20 14.85
C ASP A 1044 -24.71 9.03 15.31
N PRO A 1045 -25.73 9.27 16.15
CA PRO A 1045 -26.51 8.17 16.71
C PRO A 1045 -27.32 7.45 15.62
N ARG A 1046 -27.73 6.22 15.93
CA ARG A 1046 -28.68 5.44 15.12
C ARG A 1046 -29.94 5.16 15.94
N GLY A 1047 -31.12 5.42 15.38
CA GLY A 1047 -32.40 5.15 16.03
C GLY A 1047 -33.42 6.30 15.94
N ILE A 1048 -34.31 6.36 16.93
CA ILE A 1048 -35.41 7.34 16.97
C ILE A 1048 -34.95 8.58 17.76
N THR A 1049 -35.02 9.75 17.13
CA THR A 1049 -34.66 11.05 17.73
C THR A 1049 -35.90 11.75 18.29
N ASN A 1050 -37.06 11.54 17.67
CA ASN A 1050 -38.35 12.01 18.16
C ASN A 1050 -39.45 11.00 17.83
N ALA A 1051 -40.27 10.67 18.83
CA ALA A 1051 -41.56 10.01 18.64
C ALA A 1051 -42.65 10.81 19.36
N THR A 1052 -43.63 11.32 18.62
CA THR A 1052 -44.73 12.10 19.19
C THR A 1052 -46.06 11.58 18.67
N LEU A 1053 -46.93 11.10 19.57
CA LEU A 1053 -48.31 10.79 19.24
C LEU A 1053 -49.07 12.09 18.94
N VAL A 1054 -49.80 12.13 17.82
CA VAL A 1054 -50.49 13.30 17.28
C VAL A 1054 -52.00 13.15 17.48
N GLY A 1055 -52.71 14.22 17.87
CA GLY A 1055 -54.16 14.23 17.97
C GLY A 1055 -54.70 15.40 18.81
N PRO A 1056 -56.01 15.43 19.10
CA PRO A 1056 -56.68 16.64 19.64
C PRO A 1056 -56.48 16.91 21.14
N ALA A 1057 -55.78 16.05 21.89
CA ALA A 1057 -55.61 16.22 23.34
C ALA A 1057 -54.70 17.41 23.70
N LYS A 1058 -55.22 18.38 24.46
CA LYS A 1058 -54.50 19.60 24.88
C LYS A 1058 -53.29 19.36 25.80
N GLY A 1059 -53.24 18.22 26.52
CA GLY A 1059 -52.13 17.84 27.40
C GLY A 1059 -51.06 16.97 26.74
N GLY A 1060 -51.21 16.68 25.45
CA GLY A 1060 -50.37 15.73 24.73
C GLY A 1060 -50.64 14.26 25.09
N TYR A 1061 -49.97 13.38 24.38
CA TYR A 1061 -50.02 11.93 24.56
C TYR A 1061 -48.65 11.43 25.03
N LYS A 1062 -48.62 10.25 25.65
CA LYS A 1062 -47.37 9.63 26.12
C LYS A 1062 -47.36 8.14 25.78
N PHE A 1063 -46.19 7.66 25.40
CA PHE A 1063 -45.90 6.23 25.38
C PHE A 1063 -45.71 5.71 26.81
N SER A 1064 -46.15 4.49 27.06
CA SER A 1064 -46.07 3.80 28.35
C SER A 1064 -44.75 3.07 28.51
N GLU A 1065 -44.30 2.37 27.47
CA GLU A 1065 -43.05 1.62 27.46
C GLU A 1065 -42.47 1.60 26.04
N TRP A 1066 -41.15 1.61 25.93
CA TRP A 1066 -40.41 1.32 24.71
C TRP A 1066 -39.53 0.10 24.93
N LYS A 1067 -39.44 -0.76 23.91
CA LYS A 1067 -38.47 -1.85 23.84
C LYS A 1067 -37.80 -1.89 22.47
N ILE A 1068 -36.57 -2.37 22.44
CA ILE A 1068 -35.76 -2.49 21.22
C ILE A 1068 -35.31 -3.96 21.10
N ALA A 1069 -35.41 -4.53 19.91
CA ALA A 1069 -34.84 -5.82 19.58
C ALA A 1069 -33.59 -5.65 18.70
N GLY A 1070 -32.49 -6.27 19.10
CA GLY A 1070 -31.24 -6.38 18.34
C GLY A 1070 -31.03 -7.77 17.73
N HIS A 1071 -29.83 -8.00 17.18
CA HIS A 1071 -29.43 -9.34 16.72
C HIS A 1071 -29.27 -10.31 17.90
N ALA A 1072 -29.19 -11.61 17.61
CA ALA A 1072 -28.99 -12.63 18.65
C ALA A 1072 -27.63 -12.42 19.37
N GLY A 1073 -27.64 -12.44 20.71
CA GLY A 1073 -26.45 -12.18 21.55
C GLY A 1073 -26.14 -10.69 21.82
N SER A 1074 -26.73 -9.74 21.09
CA SER A 1074 -26.42 -8.30 21.22
C SER A 1074 -26.55 -7.75 22.65
N VAL A 1075 -27.71 -7.96 23.28
CA VAL A 1075 -28.02 -7.46 24.64
C VAL A 1075 -27.11 -8.07 25.70
N GLU A 1076 -26.75 -9.34 25.53
CA GLU A 1076 -25.89 -10.10 26.43
C GLU A 1076 -24.40 -9.74 26.24
N GLY A 1077 -24.04 -9.12 25.11
CA GLY A 1077 -22.65 -8.88 24.72
C GLY A 1077 -21.92 -10.17 24.35
N GLU A 1078 -22.64 -11.13 23.76
CA GLU A 1078 -22.10 -12.44 23.39
C GLU A 1078 -21.87 -12.53 21.88
N VAL A 1079 -20.70 -13.05 21.49
CA VAL A 1079 -20.40 -13.42 20.10
C VAL A 1079 -20.74 -14.90 19.90
N ILE A 1080 -22.00 -15.16 19.50
CA ILE A 1080 -22.51 -16.54 19.36
C ILE A 1080 -22.07 -17.23 18.05
N ASP A 1081 -21.58 -16.47 17.08
CA ASP A 1081 -20.98 -16.95 15.82
C ASP A 1081 -19.63 -16.24 15.62
N PRO A 1082 -18.53 -16.78 16.21
CA PRO A 1082 -17.22 -16.15 16.11
C PRO A 1082 -16.62 -16.21 14.70
N ILE A 1083 -17.09 -17.12 13.84
CA ILE A 1083 -16.59 -17.25 12.46
C ILE A 1083 -17.10 -16.08 11.60
N ARG A 1084 -18.38 -15.74 11.71
CA ARG A 1084 -19.00 -14.66 10.92
C ARG A 1084 -19.03 -13.32 11.68
N GLY A 1085 -18.88 -13.35 12.99
CA GLY A 1085 -18.96 -12.20 13.87
C GLY A 1085 -20.37 -11.61 13.98
N PRO A 1086 -20.59 -10.66 14.92
CA PRO A 1086 -21.90 -10.05 15.14
C PRO A 1086 -22.35 -9.13 13.98
N LEU A 1087 -21.40 -8.66 13.16
CA LEU A 1087 -21.64 -7.86 11.95
C LEU A 1087 -22.41 -8.60 10.86
N ASN A 1088 -22.50 -9.93 10.91
CA ASN A 1088 -23.17 -10.71 9.88
C ASN A 1088 -24.70 -10.64 9.96
N GLU A 1089 -25.26 -10.31 11.13
CA GLU A 1089 -26.68 -10.44 11.42
C GLU A 1089 -27.29 -9.15 11.95
N GLY A 1090 -28.52 -8.87 11.53
CA GLY A 1090 -29.40 -7.87 12.12
C GLY A 1090 -30.43 -8.48 13.07
N GLY A 1091 -31.41 -7.66 13.46
CA GLY A 1091 -32.45 -7.99 14.42
C GLY A 1091 -33.75 -8.55 13.83
N LEU A 1092 -33.82 -8.96 12.55
CA LEU A 1092 -35.05 -9.60 12.04
C LEU A 1092 -35.26 -10.97 12.69
N TYR A 1093 -36.52 -11.39 12.87
CA TYR A 1093 -36.84 -12.65 13.53
C TYR A 1093 -36.12 -13.87 12.92
N ALA A 1094 -36.09 -13.98 11.58
CA ALA A 1094 -35.38 -15.07 10.90
C ALA A 1094 -33.86 -15.07 11.17
N GLU A 1095 -33.24 -13.90 11.31
CA GLU A 1095 -31.82 -13.75 11.67
C GLU A 1095 -31.61 -14.18 13.13
N ARG A 1096 -32.43 -13.69 14.07
CA ARG A 1096 -32.30 -14.02 15.50
C ARG A 1096 -32.38 -15.53 15.75
N ILE A 1097 -33.34 -16.21 15.13
CA ILE A 1097 -33.47 -17.67 15.28
C ILE A 1097 -32.45 -18.47 14.46
N GLY A 1098 -31.63 -17.84 13.63
CA GLY A 1098 -30.62 -18.50 12.81
C GLY A 1098 -31.16 -19.25 11.59
N ALA A 1099 -32.27 -18.81 10.99
CA ALA A 1099 -32.88 -19.50 9.85
C ALA A 1099 -32.03 -19.46 8.57
N HIS A 1100 -31.09 -18.52 8.49
CA HIS A 1100 -30.09 -18.38 7.43
C HIS A 1100 -28.93 -19.38 7.53
N LEU A 1101 -28.76 -20.05 8.68
CA LEU A 1101 -27.67 -20.97 8.93
C LEU A 1101 -27.92 -22.36 8.31
N PRO A 1102 -26.86 -23.08 7.89
CA PRO A 1102 -26.91 -24.50 7.61
C PRO A 1102 -27.51 -25.30 8.78
N GLY A 1103 -28.16 -26.43 8.50
CA GLY A 1103 -28.74 -27.29 9.55
C GLY A 1103 -30.06 -26.81 10.19
N PHE A 1104 -30.50 -25.56 9.97
CA PHE A 1104 -31.79 -25.10 10.47
C PHE A 1104 -32.96 -25.91 9.88
N SER A 1105 -33.86 -26.41 10.74
CA SER A 1105 -35.00 -27.21 10.30
C SER A 1105 -36.20 -26.36 9.85
N ASP A 1106 -36.34 -26.16 8.55
CA ASP A 1106 -37.48 -25.49 7.91
C ASP A 1106 -38.68 -26.41 7.59
N LYS A 1107 -38.75 -27.61 8.18
CA LYS A 1107 -39.84 -28.59 7.93
C LYS A 1107 -41.25 -28.04 8.19
N LYS A 1108 -41.38 -27.05 9.09
CA LYS A 1108 -42.65 -26.39 9.43
C LYS A 1108 -42.97 -25.18 8.52
N TRP A 1109 -42.04 -24.78 7.66
CA TRP A 1109 -42.23 -23.66 6.73
C TRP A 1109 -43.13 -24.08 5.57
N LYS A 1110 -43.82 -23.10 4.98
CA LYS A 1110 -44.72 -23.36 3.87
C LYS A 1110 -43.90 -23.52 2.59
N SER A 1111 -44.16 -24.55 1.81
CA SER A 1111 -43.58 -24.67 0.47
C SER A 1111 -44.01 -23.50 -0.43
N TYR A 1112 -43.10 -23.07 -1.30
CA TYR A 1112 -43.29 -21.99 -2.24
C TYR A 1112 -42.68 -22.38 -3.58
N SER A 1113 -43.54 -22.66 -4.56
CA SER A 1113 -43.10 -22.85 -5.94
C SER A 1113 -42.84 -21.49 -6.55
N SER A 1114 -41.58 -21.16 -6.78
CA SER A 1114 -41.23 -19.95 -7.49
C SER A 1114 -41.45 -20.13 -9.00
N LYS A 1115 -41.87 -19.06 -9.70
CA LYS A 1115 -41.84 -19.01 -11.17
C LYS A 1115 -40.61 -18.21 -11.57
N GLN A 1116 -39.63 -18.86 -12.20
CA GLN A 1116 -38.39 -18.22 -12.67
C GLN A 1116 -37.66 -17.45 -11.55
N GLY A 1117 -37.51 -18.05 -10.36
CA GLY A 1117 -36.83 -17.40 -9.22
C GLY A 1117 -37.54 -16.21 -8.57
N THR A 1118 -38.78 -15.88 -8.96
CA THR A 1118 -39.58 -14.79 -8.34
C THR A 1118 -40.09 -15.15 -6.93
N LEU A 1119 -39.86 -14.27 -5.95
CA LEU A 1119 -40.32 -14.32 -4.56
C LEU A 1119 -41.27 -13.15 -4.26
N ILE A 1120 -42.43 -13.42 -3.65
CA ILE A 1120 -43.54 -12.44 -3.53
C ILE A 1120 -43.98 -12.22 -2.08
N ASN A 1121 -43.89 -10.97 -1.64
CA ASN A 1121 -44.57 -10.48 -0.44
C ASN A 1121 -45.89 -9.79 -0.84
N PRO A 1122 -47.05 -10.33 -0.47
CA PRO A 1122 -48.34 -9.82 -0.96
C PRO A 1122 -48.81 -8.52 -0.30
N SER A 1123 -48.13 -8.07 0.76
CA SER A 1123 -48.42 -6.86 1.52
C SER A 1123 -47.16 -6.35 2.20
N ALA A 1124 -47.25 -5.24 2.93
CA ALA A 1124 -46.16 -4.74 3.76
C ALA A 1124 -45.83 -5.75 4.88
N GLY A 1125 -44.54 -5.93 5.16
CA GLY A 1125 -44.02 -6.88 6.14
C GLY A 1125 -42.78 -7.61 5.65
N VAL A 1126 -42.26 -8.54 6.46
CA VAL A 1126 -41.04 -9.30 6.18
C VAL A 1126 -41.35 -10.78 6.05
N ARG A 1127 -40.88 -11.40 4.97
CA ARG A 1127 -40.87 -12.87 4.81
C ARG A 1127 -39.45 -13.35 4.60
N ALA A 1128 -39.12 -14.46 5.24
CA ALA A 1128 -37.90 -15.20 4.96
C ALA A 1128 -38.20 -16.35 4.01
N TYR A 1129 -37.40 -16.48 2.97
CA TYR A 1129 -37.41 -17.58 2.02
C TYR A 1129 -36.14 -18.40 2.22
N ARG A 1130 -36.24 -19.72 2.13
CA ARG A 1130 -35.11 -20.65 2.28
C ARG A 1130 -35.18 -21.76 1.24
N THR A 1131 -34.03 -22.14 0.69
CA THR A 1131 -33.86 -23.30 -0.18
C THR A 1131 -32.49 -23.95 0.09
N THR A 1132 -32.32 -25.20 -0.33
CA THR A 1132 -31.01 -25.86 -0.38
C THR A 1132 -30.73 -26.35 -1.79
N VAL A 1133 -29.46 -26.31 -2.18
CA VAL A 1133 -29.02 -26.65 -3.53
C VAL A 1133 -27.63 -27.27 -3.50
N ASP A 1134 -27.44 -28.38 -4.19
CA ASP A 1134 -26.14 -29.04 -4.29
C ASP A 1134 -25.33 -28.47 -5.46
N LEU A 1135 -24.06 -28.18 -5.22
CA LEU A 1135 -23.07 -27.87 -6.27
C LEU A 1135 -22.06 -29.01 -6.38
N ASP A 1136 -21.68 -29.31 -7.62
CA ASP A 1136 -20.62 -30.25 -7.97
C ASP A 1136 -19.76 -29.61 -9.06
N ILE A 1137 -18.86 -28.72 -8.64
CA ILE A 1137 -17.93 -28.05 -9.54
C ILE A 1137 -16.81 -29.03 -9.91
N PRO A 1138 -16.48 -29.20 -11.22
CA PRO A 1138 -15.42 -30.10 -11.64
C PRO A 1138 -14.05 -29.74 -11.04
N ASP A 1139 -13.26 -30.75 -10.72
CA ASP A 1139 -11.90 -30.57 -10.19
C ASP A 1139 -11.01 -29.82 -11.20
N GLY A 1140 -10.10 -28.99 -10.66
CA GLY A 1140 -9.16 -28.21 -11.47
C GLY A 1140 -9.77 -27.00 -12.18
N LEU A 1141 -11.02 -26.62 -11.85
CA LEU A 1141 -11.64 -25.38 -12.33
C LEU A 1141 -11.79 -24.34 -11.21
N ASP A 1142 -11.34 -23.11 -11.47
CA ASP A 1142 -11.78 -21.93 -10.71
C ASP A 1142 -13.01 -21.33 -11.41
N VAL A 1143 -14.12 -21.22 -10.68
CA VAL A 1143 -15.41 -20.78 -11.20
C VAL A 1143 -15.91 -19.62 -10.35
N GLY A 1144 -16.17 -18.48 -10.99
CA GLY A 1144 -16.85 -17.34 -10.34
C GLY A 1144 -18.37 -17.52 -10.41
N VAL A 1145 -19.06 -17.34 -9.29
CA VAL A 1145 -20.53 -17.44 -9.22
C VAL A 1145 -21.10 -16.17 -8.58
N SER A 1146 -22.09 -15.57 -9.24
CA SER A 1146 -22.82 -14.40 -8.75
C SER A 1146 -24.31 -14.65 -8.67
N PHE A 1147 -24.95 -14.12 -7.62
CA PHE A 1147 -26.39 -13.98 -7.56
C PHE A 1147 -26.84 -12.73 -8.30
N LYS A 1148 -27.92 -12.83 -9.07
CA LYS A 1148 -28.60 -11.72 -9.74
C LYS A 1148 -29.93 -11.45 -9.07
N LEU A 1149 -30.07 -10.27 -8.48
CA LEU A 1149 -31.29 -9.82 -7.83
C LEU A 1149 -31.89 -8.67 -8.65
N THR A 1150 -33.16 -8.81 -9.02
CA THR A 1150 -33.91 -7.75 -9.73
C THR A 1150 -35.30 -7.59 -9.12
N ALA A 1151 -35.88 -6.40 -9.24
CA ALA A 1151 -37.27 -6.13 -8.83
C ALA A 1151 -38.00 -5.39 -9.96
N PRO A 1152 -39.35 -5.41 -10.01
CA PRO A 1152 -40.10 -4.90 -11.15
C PRO A 1152 -39.75 -3.46 -11.51
N SER A 1153 -39.39 -3.23 -12.77
CA SER A 1153 -39.11 -1.92 -13.36
C SER A 1153 -39.34 -1.94 -14.87
N ASN A 1154 -39.20 -0.79 -15.54
CA ASN A 1154 -39.30 -0.71 -17.00
C ASN A 1154 -38.13 -1.41 -17.73
N THR A 1155 -37.01 -1.63 -17.04
CA THR A 1155 -35.76 -2.16 -17.61
C THR A 1155 -35.46 -3.60 -17.19
N THR A 1156 -36.20 -4.15 -16.21
CA THR A 1156 -35.98 -5.50 -15.68
C THR A 1156 -37.12 -6.44 -16.11
N PHE A 1157 -38.17 -6.59 -15.30
CA PHE A 1157 -39.32 -7.42 -15.61
C PHE A 1157 -40.64 -6.74 -15.18
N SER A 1158 -41.72 -7.09 -15.87
CA SER A 1158 -43.07 -6.64 -15.51
C SER A 1158 -43.60 -7.36 -14.27
N ALA A 1159 -44.24 -6.61 -13.39
CA ALA A 1159 -44.77 -7.16 -12.15
C ALA A 1159 -45.79 -8.30 -12.41
N THR A 1160 -45.71 -9.39 -11.65
CA THR A 1160 -46.63 -10.55 -11.79
C THR A 1160 -48.07 -10.19 -11.42
N LYS A 1161 -48.26 -9.14 -10.62
CA LYS A 1161 -49.55 -8.56 -10.26
C LYS A 1161 -49.47 -7.04 -10.29
N LYS A 1162 -50.50 -6.40 -10.85
CA LYS A 1162 -50.64 -4.93 -10.84
C LYS A 1162 -50.57 -4.40 -9.40
N GLY A 1163 -49.60 -3.52 -9.13
CA GLY A 1163 -49.38 -2.89 -7.82
C GLY A 1163 -48.18 -3.43 -7.03
N TYR A 1164 -47.62 -4.58 -7.38
CA TYR A 1164 -46.31 -4.99 -6.86
C TYR A 1164 -45.22 -4.10 -7.44
N SER A 1165 -44.29 -3.68 -6.58
CA SER A 1165 -43.28 -2.66 -6.89
C SER A 1165 -41.88 -3.08 -6.45
N ASN A 1166 -40.90 -2.26 -6.82
CA ASN A 1166 -39.51 -2.31 -6.35
C ASN A 1166 -39.31 -1.72 -4.94
N GLN A 1167 -40.39 -1.40 -4.20
CA GLN A 1167 -40.31 -0.89 -2.82
C GLN A 1167 -40.04 -2.03 -1.84
N VAL A 1168 -38.89 -2.68 -2.02
CA VAL A 1168 -38.43 -3.83 -1.26
C VAL A 1168 -37.01 -3.59 -0.76
N ARG A 1169 -36.70 -4.13 0.41
CA ARG A 1169 -35.33 -4.31 0.91
C ARG A 1169 -35.08 -5.79 1.08
N VAL A 1170 -33.97 -6.27 0.52
CA VAL A 1170 -33.68 -7.71 0.48
C VAL A 1170 -32.29 -7.97 1.06
N LEU A 1171 -32.22 -8.97 1.95
CA LEU A 1171 -30.94 -9.54 2.39
C LEU A 1171 -30.77 -10.92 1.77
N LEU A 1172 -29.62 -11.17 1.16
CA LEU A 1172 -29.20 -12.46 0.64
C LEU A 1172 -28.24 -13.11 1.63
N PHE A 1173 -28.54 -14.32 2.05
CA PHE A 1173 -27.67 -15.16 2.86
C PHE A 1173 -27.28 -16.43 2.11
N VAL A 1174 -25.99 -16.76 2.13
CA VAL A 1174 -25.42 -17.98 1.56
C VAL A 1174 -24.62 -18.70 2.62
N ASN A 1175 -25.07 -19.92 2.98
CA ASN A 1175 -24.50 -20.72 4.06
C ASN A 1175 -24.26 -19.91 5.34
N GLY A 1176 -25.23 -19.09 5.71
CA GLY A 1176 -25.17 -18.23 6.90
C GLY A 1176 -24.48 -16.88 6.72
N TYR A 1177 -23.70 -16.64 5.67
CA TYR A 1177 -23.11 -15.32 5.43
C TYR A 1177 -24.09 -14.40 4.72
N GLN A 1178 -24.33 -13.20 5.23
CA GLN A 1178 -25.06 -12.15 4.50
C GLN A 1178 -24.14 -11.59 3.41
N TYR A 1179 -24.51 -11.75 2.14
CA TYR A 1179 -23.66 -11.39 0.98
C TYR A 1179 -24.35 -10.43 0.00
N GLY A 1180 -25.47 -9.82 0.41
CA GLY A 1180 -26.21 -8.92 -0.46
C GLY A 1180 -27.26 -8.13 0.27
N ARG A 1181 -27.11 -6.80 0.26
CA ARG A 1181 -28.15 -5.82 0.58
C ARG A 1181 -28.68 -5.23 -0.72
N PHE A 1182 -29.84 -5.69 -1.16
CA PHE A 1182 -30.48 -5.25 -2.38
C PHE A 1182 -31.63 -4.30 -2.08
N ASN A 1183 -31.49 -3.05 -2.52
CA ASN A 1183 -32.48 -1.98 -2.37
C ASN A 1183 -32.70 -1.25 -3.71
N PRO A 1184 -33.53 -1.82 -4.62
CA PRO A 1184 -33.73 -1.30 -5.98
C PRO A 1184 -34.58 -0.02 -6.04
N TYR A 1185 -35.04 0.50 -4.89
CA TYR A 1185 -35.65 1.83 -4.83
C TYR A 1185 -34.59 2.94 -4.81
N ILE A 1186 -33.40 2.65 -4.24
CA ILE A 1186 -32.33 3.61 -4.06
C ILE A 1186 -31.11 3.28 -4.94
N GLY A 1187 -30.68 2.01 -4.91
CA GLY A 1187 -29.42 1.61 -5.51
C GLY A 1187 -29.51 0.69 -6.71
N ASN A 1188 -28.40 0.61 -7.43
CA ASN A 1188 -28.32 -0.04 -8.75
C ASN A 1188 -27.52 -1.36 -8.74
N GLN A 1189 -27.03 -1.81 -7.58
CA GLN A 1189 -26.33 -3.09 -7.50
C GLN A 1189 -27.31 -4.26 -7.71
N VAL A 1190 -27.13 -5.03 -8.78
CA VAL A 1190 -27.93 -6.22 -9.10
C VAL A 1190 -27.14 -7.52 -9.06
N SER A 1191 -25.80 -7.45 -9.09
CA SER A 1191 -24.90 -8.60 -9.06
C SER A 1191 -24.20 -8.71 -7.71
N PHE A 1192 -24.21 -9.92 -7.15
CA PHE A 1192 -23.66 -10.23 -5.83
C PHE A 1192 -22.77 -11.48 -5.94
N PRO A 1193 -21.47 -11.32 -6.26
CA PRO A 1193 -20.52 -12.43 -6.32
C PRO A 1193 -20.33 -13.06 -4.94
N VAL A 1194 -20.28 -14.39 -4.89
CA VAL A 1194 -20.06 -15.13 -3.65
C VAL A 1194 -18.88 -16.09 -3.84
N PRO A 1195 -17.83 -16.02 -3.00
CA PRO A 1195 -16.64 -16.82 -3.20
C PRO A 1195 -16.85 -18.31 -2.84
N PRO A 1196 -16.09 -19.24 -3.47
CA PRO A 1196 -15.92 -20.58 -2.91
C PRO A 1196 -15.36 -20.49 -1.49
N GLY A 1197 -15.74 -21.43 -0.63
CA GLY A 1197 -15.53 -21.35 0.81
C GLY A 1197 -16.79 -20.88 1.52
N VAL A 1198 -17.34 -19.73 1.12
CA VAL A 1198 -18.73 -19.36 1.49
C VAL A 1198 -19.70 -20.26 0.75
N LEU A 1199 -19.54 -20.41 -0.57
CA LEU A 1199 -20.18 -21.48 -1.33
C LEU A 1199 -19.43 -22.80 -1.13
N ASN A 1200 -20.18 -23.87 -0.88
CA ASN A 1200 -19.69 -25.24 -0.90
C ASN A 1200 -19.72 -25.76 -2.35
N TYR A 1201 -18.57 -25.81 -3.01
CA TYR A 1201 -18.46 -26.25 -4.40
C TYR A 1201 -18.57 -27.77 -4.59
N ASN A 1202 -18.64 -28.53 -3.49
CA ASN A 1202 -18.72 -29.99 -3.49
C ASN A 1202 -19.79 -30.49 -2.51
N GLY A 1203 -20.99 -29.92 -2.57
CA GLY A 1203 -22.12 -30.36 -1.77
C GLY A 1203 -23.21 -29.31 -1.58
N GLU A 1204 -24.01 -29.51 -0.53
CA GLU A 1204 -25.20 -28.71 -0.25
C GLU A 1204 -24.83 -27.27 0.14
N ASN A 1205 -25.62 -26.32 -0.37
CA ASN A 1205 -25.61 -24.91 -0.02
C ASN A 1205 -27.00 -24.50 0.49
N THR A 1206 -27.07 -23.86 1.65
CA THR A 1206 -28.28 -23.21 2.17
C THR A 1206 -28.34 -21.78 1.68
N ILE A 1207 -29.40 -21.44 0.93
CA ILE A 1207 -29.67 -20.06 0.50
C ILE A 1207 -30.89 -19.56 1.24
N ALA A 1208 -30.76 -18.39 1.89
CA ALA A 1208 -31.88 -17.72 2.53
C ALA A 1208 -32.00 -16.27 2.04
N VAL A 1209 -33.23 -15.81 1.86
CA VAL A 1209 -33.51 -14.45 1.37
C VAL A 1209 -34.59 -13.84 2.25
N THR A 1210 -34.29 -12.74 2.93
CA THR A 1210 -35.33 -11.97 3.64
C THR A 1210 -35.82 -10.85 2.74
N VAL A 1211 -37.12 -10.86 2.43
CA VAL A 1211 -37.75 -9.79 1.65
C VAL A 1211 -38.59 -8.96 2.59
N TRP A 1212 -38.22 -7.69 2.75
CA TRP A 1212 -39.02 -6.67 3.41
C TRP A 1212 -39.76 -5.84 2.37
N SER A 1213 -41.08 -6.01 2.29
CA SER A 1213 -41.94 -5.16 1.46
C SER A 1213 -42.34 -3.91 2.24
N GLN A 1214 -42.03 -2.74 1.69
CA GLN A 1214 -42.39 -1.43 2.24
C GLN A 1214 -43.68 -0.85 1.61
N SER A 1215 -44.42 -1.68 0.87
CA SER A 1215 -45.66 -1.30 0.16
C SER A 1215 -46.86 -2.05 0.71
N ALA A 1216 -47.96 -1.34 0.95
CA ALA A 1216 -49.25 -1.96 1.33
C ALA A 1216 -49.75 -2.95 0.28
N GLN A 1217 -49.45 -2.70 -1.00
CA GLN A 1217 -49.84 -3.57 -2.12
C GLN A 1217 -48.94 -4.80 -2.25
N GLY A 1218 -47.81 -4.85 -1.54
CA GLY A 1218 -46.80 -5.89 -1.70
C GLY A 1218 -45.65 -5.52 -2.64
N GLY A 1219 -44.69 -6.42 -2.74
CA GLY A 1219 -43.50 -6.29 -3.59
C GLY A 1219 -42.96 -7.67 -3.95
N GLU A 1220 -42.15 -7.71 -5.00
CA GLU A 1220 -41.55 -8.96 -5.47
C GLU A 1220 -40.11 -8.73 -5.94
N VAL A 1221 -39.31 -9.79 -5.84
CA VAL A 1221 -37.90 -9.83 -6.24
C VAL A 1221 -37.66 -11.12 -6.99
N LYS A 1222 -36.84 -11.08 -8.04
CA LYS A 1222 -36.33 -12.27 -8.71
C LYS A 1222 -34.92 -12.56 -8.19
N VAL A 1223 -34.68 -13.82 -7.84
CA VAL A 1223 -33.39 -14.33 -7.36
C VAL A 1223 -32.89 -15.39 -8.33
N GLU A 1224 -31.84 -15.06 -9.06
CA GLU A 1224 -31.15 -15.93 -10.01
C GLU A 1224 -29.67 -16.01 -9.63
N TRP A 1225 -28.91 -16.89 -10.29
CA TRP A 1225 -27.46 -16.92 -10.21
C TRP A 1225 -26.84 -17.39 -11.52
N GLU A 1226 -25.60 -16.99 -11.78
CA GLU A 1226 -24.89 -17.29 -13.02
C GLU A 1226 -23.42 -17.60 -12.79
N VAL A 1227 -22.81 -18.23 -13.79
CA VAL A 1227 -21.36 -18.43 -13.85
C VAL A 1227 -20.75 -17.19 -14.49
N ASP A 1228 -19.96 -16.45 -13.72
CA ASP A 1228 -19.25 -15.25 -14.21
C ASP A 1228 -18.09 -15.64 -15.13
N TYR A 1229 -17.32 -16.63 -14.70
CA TYR A 1229 -16.20 -17.20 -15.45
C TYR A 1229 -15.95 -18.65 -15.01
N ALA A 1230 -15.25 -19.41 -15.85
CA ALA A 1230 -14.68 -20.70 -15.50
C ALA A 1230 -13.29 -20.79 -16.14
N HIS A 1231 -12.26 -21.07 -15.34
CA HIS A 1231 -10.88 -21.21 -15.78
C HIS A 1231 -10.35 -22.58 -15.38
N THR A 1232 -9.51 -23.24 -16.20
CA THR A 1232 -8.66 -24.29 -15.63
C THR A 1232 -7.68 -23.61 -14.70
N SER A 1233 -7.48 -24.11 -13.48
CA SER A 1233 -6.61 -23.47 -12.50
C SER A 1233 -5.65 -24.49 -11.88
N SER A 1234 -4.50 -24.01 -11.43
CA SER A 1234 -3.64 -24.76 -10.51
C SER A 1234 -4.00 -24.52 -9.04
N PHE A 1235 -4.80 -23.48 -8.77
CA PHE A 1235 -5.33 -23.22 -7.45
C PHE A 1235 -6.61 -24.05 -7.27
N ASP A 1236 -6.62 -24.92 -6.26
CA ASP A 1236 -7.77 -25.74 -5.95
C ASP A 1236 -8.80 -24.93 -5.14
N VAL A 1237 -9.98 -24.70 -5.71
CA VAL A 1237 -11.09 -23.99 -5.06
C VAL A 1237 -12.01 -24.91 -4.25
N LYS A 1238 -11.76 -26.23 -4.24
CA LYS A 1238 -12.53 -27.24 -3.48
C LYS A 1238 -11.89 -27.59 -2.14
N PHE A 1239 -11.15 -26.66 -1.53
CA PHE A 1239 -10.57 -26.81 -0.20
C PHE A 1239 -11.64 -27.05 0.89
N ASP A 1240 -11.24 -27.71 1.99
CA ASP A 1240 -12.12 -27.92 3.14
C ASP A 1240 -12.43 -26.59 3.81
N SER A 1241 -13.68 -26.16 3.64
CA SER A 1241 -14.23 -24.90 4.14
C SER A 1241 -15.40 -25.13 5.09
N LYS A 1242 -15.58 -26.36 5.60
CA LYS A 1242 -16.72 -26.66 6.48
C LYS A 1242 -16.71 -25.81 7.75
N TYR A 1243 -15.53 -25.52 8.29
CA TYR A 1243 -15.37 -24.71 9.50
C TYR A 1243 -15.83 -23.25 9.31
N LEU A 1244 -15.79 -22.72 8.08
CA LEU A 1244 -16.33 -21.41 7.74
C LEU A 1244 -17.87 -21.39 7.75
N ARG A 1245 -18.50 -22.56 7.70
CA ARG A 1245 -19.96 -22.70 7.59
C ARG A 1245 -20.54 -23.43 8.81
N PRO A 1246 -20.36 -22.94 10.05
CA PRO A 1246 -20.88 -23.62 11.21
C PRO A 1246 -22.41 -23.76 11.14
N ASP A 1247 -22.88 -24.92 11.61
CA ASP A 1247 -24.29 -25.30 11.61
C ASP A 1247 -25.09 -24.57 12.68
N TRP A 1248 -26.40 -24.48 12.46
CA TRP A 1248 -27.37 -23.98 13.42
C TRP A 1248 -27.43 -24.81 14.70
N THR A 1249 -27.62 -24.14 15.83
CA THR A 1249 -27.83 -24.76 17.14
C THR A 1249 -29.16 -24.34 17.76
N LYS A 1250 -29.75 -25.22 18.60
CA LYS A 1250 -31.12 -25.01 19.13
C LYS A 1250 -31.19 -23.88 20.15
N GLU A 1251 -30.07 -23.56 20.78
CA GLU A 1251 -29.88 -22.48 21.74
C GLU A 1251 -30.33 -21.13 21.17
N ARG A 1252 -30.19 -20.93 19.84
CA ARG A 1252 -30.64 -19.70 19.16
C ARG A 1252 -32.13 -19.39 19.31
N LEU A 1253 -32.96 -20.38 19.65
CA LEU A 1253 -34.39 -20.16 19.89
C LEU A 1253 -34.67 -19.29 21.13
N GLN A 1254 -33.70 -19.06 22.03
CA GLN A 1254 -33.88 -18.18 23.18
C GLN A 1254 -33.98 -16.69 22.80
N TYR A 1255 -33.57 -16.33 21.58
CA TYR A 1255 -33.60 -14.96 21.03
C TYR A 1255 -34.89 -14.67 20.21
N ALA A 1256 -35.86 -15.59 20.22
CA ALA A 1256 -37.06 -15.60 19.37
C ALA A 1256 -38.32 -15.04 20.05
#